data_AF-A0A1I5T3V3-F1
#
_entry.id   AF-A0A1I5T3V3-F1
#
_cell.length_a   1.000
_cell.length_b   1.000
_cell.length_c   1.000
_cell.angle_alpha   90.00
_cell.angle_beta   90.00
_cell.angle_gamma   90.00
#
_symmetry.space_group_name_H-M   'P 1'
#
loop_
_entity.id
_entity.type
_entity.pdbx_description
1 polymer ?
#
loop_
_entity_poly.entity_id
_entity_poly.type
_entity_poly.pdbx_seq_one_letter_code
_entity_poly.pdbx_strand_id
1 'polypeptide(L)'
;MELMAEVQTAPAFIKLKWKPDPLASSYDVRRWNKGASFFNSSSVALASLTNVGGTLQEYTDTTALVGGAYEYRVSKYSSHGSAEGFMLAGINVAAQERRGTLVLLVDNTHAAYLAPDLEQLQADLVGDGWLVVRHDVAPTLTPPQVRALIQADYQADPLQVQAVFILGHVAVPYSGALNPDAHSDHYGAWPADVYYGDMTSTWTDAHVNTVSASRPENRNVPGDGKFDHSILPRAPQLMVGRVDLSRLPAFALPERELLRRYLRKDHQFRHKQWNVAQRGLVDDQFGLSTGEDFANNGWRNFAPMFGIGPNDVVAAHYFSSTRTDSYLWSYACGPSGYTSMGGVGSTADFASGPVQSVFNMLFGSYFGDWDNPDNFMRAALAAEGYTLASCWAGRPDWAFHFMGLGETLGYCTRRSQPTNDFASGFGQNGIHTALMGDPTLRLHPLAPAGNLTASAASGAAMLSWTGSADASEGYYVYRARTPAGPFFRISAQAVASGTTTFTDPAPLNGMSCYMVRAVKLLTTPSGSYYNLSQGTTATFSPPTPPASGGTWLGTLSTNWNTPGNWSSGVVPMATATVIVPAGTPFAPTLSGKAAVEQLTLAPQARLTIAAGGSLRVSLQPVVQPAPAAAPATALVLAAGTATVPGGRLTVLDHSSALNAGLLLDAGTALTVGNGAELHLLGSLRAGAATLSFAGRGGLVFDRDSTVYPPLGRHIITGASAVAVGILRLSDSRETLALNCPVQILSQIENYGLIQTNAQLTLRSTLGQQAILTPVVPGPGRVRTLGRYTGNVTVQVYVDGSRNPGLGYRHLTPPVTGSLATIGRMATSTFTPVVNINYNTIGPSVTPFPTVFTYAQESVGRVPWAAPGFDNGWRSPFALTNFARPGRGLTVNMLGNNTLSFTGVAQNGPLIIHSFDRDSTESSGWQFLGNPYAAPLDWDVLAADTTNFVGVNPALYVFTSSGQYTGTYASYLPGTDGNPGISINGGGPIVPVGQGFFVRAREPDNPGSIGFSLDQLLTSPMAPTVQRAQPDTRPRLTLALRDASGSQAHETAIYFQAGATAGPDAAYDATALPSGGQLLSLTSSGAGSTYGINGLPALTGADVVVPLRLRAAAAGTYQLRTETLADLPAGYHAYLHDTATGRYTDLAAAPVTTIVLAANTLVSRYAVNFTRQGVVLATAPAALSELVSLYPNPAHDRATLLLPPALRSAATGGIKVMNALGQMLPASRCTPSSEGFEIELAGLAPGIYIVQIPTAAGPLSRRLVVK
;
A
#
# COMPACT_ATOMS: atom_id res chain seq x y z
N MET A 1 -20.44 24.69 21.59
CA MET A 1 -21.57 24.92 20.64
C MET A 1 -22.34 23.63 20.46
N GLU A 2 -23.67 23.68 20.45
CA GLU A 2 -24.55 22.51 20.29
C GLU A 2 -24.83 22.23 18.81
N LEU A 3 -24.55 21.01 18.34
CA LEU A 3 -24.74 20.58 16.94
C LEU A 3 -25.63 19.35 16.86
N MET A 4 -26.45 19.27 15.81
CA MET A 4 -27.10 18.04 15.34
C MET A 4 -26.97 17.90 13.81
N ALA A 5 -27.28 16.73 13.26
CA ALA A 5 -27.34 16.44 11.85
C ALA A 5 -28.65 15.74 11.45
N GLU A 6 -29.15 16.09 10.28
CA GLU A 6 -30.22 15.40 9.56
C GLU A 6 -29.64 14.82 8.25
N VAL A 7 -30.09 13.64 7.85
CA VAL A 7 -29.52 12.93 6.69
C VAL A 7 -30.58 12.48 5.71
N GLN A 8 -30.20 12.42 4.43
CA GLN A 8 -31.04 11.90 3.35
C GLN A 8 -30.20 11.02 2.43
N THR A 9 -30.82 10.00 1.83
CA THR A 9 -30.14 9.03 0.95
C THR A 9 -30.27 9.35 -0.54
N ALA A 10 -31.29 10.11 -0.95
CA ALA A 10 -31.55 10.44 -2.36
C ALA A 10 -32.21 11.83 -2.54
N PRO A 11 -31.50 12.85 -3.07
CA PRO A 11 -30.05 12.89 -3.20
C PRO A 11 -29.36 12.78 -1.82
N ALA A 12 -28.16 12.24 -1.78
CA ALA A 12 -27.42 12.06 -0.52
C ALA A 12 -26.92 13.42 0.02
N PHE A 13 -27.22 13.71 1.28
CA PHE A 13 -26.65 14.86 1.99
C PHE A 13 -26.63 14.66 3.51
N ILE A 14 -25.76 15.42 4.18
CA ILE A 14 -25.76 15.64 5.62
C ILE A 14 -26.03 17.12 5.88
N LYS A 15 -27.15 17.43 6.55
CA LYS A 15 -27.49 18.78 6.99
C LYS A 15 -27.12 18.96 8.45
N LEU A 16 -26.10 19.76 8.73
CA LEU A 16 -25.73 20.21 10.07
C LEU A 16 -26.67 21.32 10.53
N LYS A 17 -27.10 21.28 11.79
CA LYS A 17 -27.99 22.26 12.43
C LYS A 17 -27.45 22.64 13.80
N TRP A 18 -27.62 23.91 14.18
CA TRP A 18 -27.19 24.45 15.47
C TRP A 18 -28.16 25.52 15.99
N LYS A 19 -28.11 25.79 17.29
CA LYS A 19 -28.96 26.84 17.90
C LYS A 19 -28.57 28.23 17.38
N PRO A 20 -29.55 29.12 17.11
CA PRO A 20 -29.26 30.49 16.70
C PRO A 20 -28.51 31.25 17.78
N ASP A 21 -27.62 32.13 17.35
CA ASP A 21 -26.90 33.04 18.24
C ASP A 21 -26.93 34.45 17.63
N PRO A 22 -27.66 35.41 18.24
CA PRO A 22 -27.76 36.78 17.73
C PRO A 22 -26.43 37.53 17.73
N LEU A 23 -25.42 37.05 18.46
CA LEU A 23 -24.09 37.66 18.55
C LEU A 23 -23.10 37.05 17.53
N ALA A 24 -23.46 35.96 16.86
CA ALA A 24 -22.59 35.30 15.89
C ALA A 24 -22.43 36.15 14.62
N SER A 25 -21.17 36.41 14.26
CA SER A 25 -20.79 37.14 13.05
C SER A 25 -20.52 36.23 11.86
N SER A 26 -19.96 35.05 12.09
CA SER A 26 -19.64 34.07 11.04
C SER A 26 -19.45 32.65 11.60
N TYR A 27 -19.45 31.66 10.70
CA TYR A 27 -19.17 30.26 10.99
C TYR A 27 -18.16 29.67 9.97
N ASP A 28 -17.26 28.81 10.43
CA ASP A 28 -16.38 27.98 9.59
C ASP A 28 -16.77 26.51 9.74
N VAL A 29 -17.05 25.83 8.62
CA VAL A 29 -17.46 24.42 8.59
C VAL A 29 -16.39 23.59 7.91
N ARG A 30 -15.88 22.58 8.62
CA ARG A 30 -14.84 21.66 8.12
C ARG A 30 -15.22 20.21 8.35
N ARG A 31 -14.68 19.34 7.50
CA ARG A 31 -14.92 17.90 7.51
C ARG A 31 -13.65 17.08 7.39
N TRP A 32 -13.64 15.94 8.08
CA TRP A 32 -12.63 14.87 8.00
C TRP A 32 -13.31 13.52 7.80
N ASN A 33 -12.57 12.55 7.25
CA ASN A 33 -12.97 11.15 7.36
C ASN A 33 -12.80 10.71 8.83
N LYS A 34 -13.72 9.86 9.31
CA LYS A 34 -13.64 9.26 10.65
C LYS A 34 -12.24 8.65 10.89
N GLY A 35 -11.59 9.06 11.97
CA GLY A 35 -10.28 8.53 12.40
C GLY A 35 -9.06 9.29 11.86
N ALA A 36 -9.23 10.32 11.04
CA ALA A 36 -8.15 11.26 10.70
C ALA A 36 -7.85 12.20 11.88
N SER A 37 -6.61 12.69 11.99
CA SER A 37 -6.26 13.73 12.98
C SER A 37 -6.56 15.13 12.42
N PHE A 38 -6.82 16.11 13.29
CA PHE A 38 -7.12 17.46 12.85
C PHE A 38 -5.88 18.21 12.33
N PHE A 39 -4.67 17.82 12.75
CA PHE A 39 -3.41 18.54 12.49
C PHE A 39 -2.60 18.01 11.29
N ASN A 40 -2.87 16.80 10.79
CA ASN A 40 -2.20 16.25 9.60
C ASN A 40 -3.00 16.54 8.30
N SER A 41 -3.23 17.84 8.06
CA SER A 41 -3.50 18.47 6.74
C SER A 41 -4.37 17.74 5.70
N SER A 42 -5.43 17.04 6.12
CA SER A 42 -6.40 16.39 5.22
C SER A 42 -7.85 16.88 5.43
N SER A 43 -8.04 18.01 6.11
CA SER A 43 -9.38 18.59 6.34
C SER A 43 -9.92 19.17 5.05
N VAL A 44 -11.16 18.84 4.68
CA VAL A 44 -11.88 19.54 3.60
C VAL A 44 -12.57 20.75 4.21
N ALA A 45 -12.16 21.96 3.82
CA ALA A 45 -12.92 23.17 4.12
C ALA A 45 -14.20 23.13 3.27
N LEU A 46 -15.36 23.09 3.94
CA LEU A 46 -16.65 22.94 3.27
C LEU A 46 -17.31 24.30 3.02
N ALA A 47 -17.26 25.20 4.00
CA ALA A 47 -17.76 26.56 3.86
C ALA A 47 -17.24 27.51 4.94
N SER A 48 -17.16 28.79 4.60
CA SER A 48 -17.10 29.91 5.56
C SER A 48 -18.33 30.80 5.33
N LEU A 49 -19.20 30.90 6.33
CA LEU A 49 -20.54 31.47 6.22
C LEU A 49 -20.64 32.76 7.04
N THR A 50 -21.10 33.85 6.43
CA THR A 50 -21.34 35.12 7.15
C THR A 50 -22.75 35.12 7.75
N ASN A 51 -22.90 35.52 9.01
CA ASN A 51 -24.18 35.54 9.72
C ASN A 51 -24.60 36.97 10.11
N VAL A 52 -24.85 37.83 9.12
CA VAL A 52 -25.31 39.20 9.37
C VAL A 52 -26.74 39.15 9.93
N GLY A 53 -26.89 39.38 11.25
CA GLY A 53 -28.19 39.39 11.94
C GLY A 53 -28.53 38.13 12.75
N GLY A 54 -27.60 37.17 12.91
CA GLY A 54 -27.74 36.10 13.90
C GLY A 54 -28.67 34.94 13.52
N THR A 55 -29.20 34.90 12.30
CA THR A 55 -30.27 33.98 11.89
C THR A 55 -29.79 32.65 11.31
N LEU A 56 -28.52 32.51 10.90
CA LEU A 56 -27.97 31.31 10.27
C LEU A 56 -27.84 30.15 11.28
N GLN A 57 -28.50 29.03 10.98
CA GLN A 57 -28.66 27.89 11.87
C GLN A 57 -28.33 26.53 11.23
N GLU A 58 -28.02 26.49 9.93
CA GLU A 58 -27.78 25.23 9.23
C GLU A 58 -26.78 25.35 8.08
N TYR A 59 -26.17 24.21 7.75
CA TYR A 59 -25.33 24.01 6.57
C TYR A 59 -25.58 22.61 5.99
N THR A 60 -25.68 22.49 4.66
CA THR A 60 -25.90 21.19 4.00
C THR A 60 -24.66 20.78 3.21
N ASP A 61 -24.04 19.67 3.60
CA ASP A 61 -22.99 18.99 2.86
C ASP A 61 -23.60 17.99 1.87
N THR A 62 -23.69 18.40 0.60
CA THR A 62 -24.19 17.58 -0.52
C THR A 62 -23.14 16.64 -1.12
N THR A 63 -21.90 16.66 -0.60
CA THR A 63 -20.81 15.79 -1.06
C THR A 63 -20.66 14.54 -0.20
N ALA A 64 -21.42 14.43 0.90
CA ALA A 64 -21.44 13.26 1.75
C ALA A 64 -22.04 12.04 1.04
N LEU A 65 -21.34 10.91 1.10
CA LEU A 65 -21.75 9.66 0.46
C LEU A 65 -22.55 8.75 1.41
N VAL A 66 -23.52 8.02 0.87
CA VAL A 66 -24.17 6.88 1.54
C VAL A 66 -23.12 5.82 1.89
N GLY A 67 -23.18 5.30 3.12
CA GLY A 67 -22.19 4.41 3.73
C GLY A 67 -20.99 5.14 4.36
N GLY A 68 -20.84 6.45 4.15
CA GLY A 68 -19.73 7.25 4.68
C GLY A 68 -19.99 7.79 6.10
N ALA A 69 -18.92 7.89 6.89
CA ALA A 69 -18.91 8.52 8.21
C ALA A 69 -17.84 9.62 8.26
N TYR A 70 -18.26 10.83 8.61
CA TYR A 70 -17.45 12.04 8.54
C TYR A 70 -17.49 12.78 9.87
N GLU A 71 -16.33 13.23 10.32
CA GLU A 71 -16.22 14.10 11.49
C GLU A 71 -16.29 15.56 11.03
N TYR A 72 -17.16 16.34 11.67
CA TYR A 72 -17.39 17.75 11.38
C TYR A 72 -16.96 18.62 12.53
N ARG A 73 -16.41 19.79 12.21
CA ARG A 73 -16.21 20.90 13.12
C ARG A 73 -16.95 22.12 12.59
N VAL A 74 -17.71 22.76 13.47
CA VAL A 74 -18.30 24.08 13.22
C VAL A 74 -17.71 25.05 14.23
N SER A 75 -16.94 26.02 13.74
CA SER A 75 -16.35 27.09 14.55
C SER A 75 -17.19 28.36 14.37
N LYS A 76 -17.80 28.86 15.44
CA LYS A 76 -18.59 30.10 15.50
C LYS A 76 -17.71 31.25 15.98
N TYR A 77 -17.80 32.41 15.32
CA TYR A 77 -17.09 33.63 15.73
C TYR A 77 -18.10 34.74 16.07
N SER A 78 -17.94 35.39 17.23
CA SER A 78 -18.81 36.47 17.72
C SER A 78 -18.00 37.62 18.30
N SER A 79 -18.69 38.71 18.67
CA SER A 79 -18.09 39.81 19.44
C SER A 79 -17.63 39.42 20.85
N HIS A 80 -18.03 38.23 21.33
CA HIS A 80 -17.71 37.71 22.66
C HIS A 80 -16.71 36.53 22.62
N GLY A 81 -16.12 36.24 21.45
CA GLY A 81 -15.12 35.18 21.27
C GLY A 81 -15.51 34.12 20.24
N SER A 82 -14.79 33.00 20.24
CA SER A 82 -15.04 31.86 19.37
C SER A 82 -15.56 30.65 20.15
N ALA A 83 -16.48 29.89 19.57
CA ALA A 83 -16.97 28.63 20.15
C ALA A 83 -16.99 27.53 19.10
N GLU A 84 -16.70 26.29 19.52
CA GLU A 84 -16.65 25.14 18.60
C GLU A 84 -17.68 24.07 18.96
N GLY A 85 -18.16 23.38 17.93
CA GLY A 85 -18.96 22.17 18.03
C GLY A 85 -18.35 21.07 17.17
N PHE A 86 -18.42 19.84 17.65
CA PHE A 86 -17.89 18.65 16.99
C PHE A 86 -18.97 17.60 16.84
N MET A 87 -18.90 16.82 15.76
CA MET A 87 -19.87 15.77 15.46
C MET A 87 -19.26 14.70 14.58
N LEU A 88 -19.62 13.43 14.81
CA LEU A 88 -19.41 12.37 13.84
C LEU A 88 -20.76 12.10 13.18
N ALA A 89 -20.90 12.38 11.88
CA ALA A 89 -22.15 12.16 11.16
C ALA A 89 -21.99 11.25 9.94
N GLY A 90 -23.05 10.51 9.60
CA GLY A 90 -23.03 9.58 8.46
C GLY A 90 -24.40 9.19 7.95
N ILE A 91 -24.43 8.63 6.74
CA ILE A 91 -25.66 8.20 6.05
C ILE A 91 -25.61 6.69 5.88
N ASN A 92 -26.49 5.93 6.53
CA ASN A 92 -26.56 4.46 6.48
C ASN A 92 -25.20 3.77 6.68
N VAL A 93 -24.43 4.23 7.67
CA VAL A 93 -23.11 3.67 7.97
C VAL A 93 -23.25 2.19 8.34
N ALA A 94 -22.36 1.35 7.79
CA ALA A 94 -22.39 -0.09 8.01
C ALA A 94 -22.23 -0.47 9.49
N ALA A 95 -22.83 -1.59 9.87
CA ALA A 95 -22.74 -2.10 11.23
C ALA A 95 -21.32 -2.54 11.60
N GLN A 96 -20.88 -2.19 12.81
CA GLN A 96 -19.64 -2.70 13.37
C GLN A 96 -19.85 -4.13 13.91
N GLU A 97 -19.59 -5.13 13.07
CA GLU A 97 -19.77 -6.54 13.43
C GLU A 97 -18.66 -7.08 14.35
N ARG A 98 -17.45 -6.53 14.26
CA ARG A 98 -16.25 -6.96 15.00
C ARG A 98 -15.50 -5.79 15.60
N ARG A 99 -15.07 -5.87 16.85
CA ARG A 99 -14.44 -4.75 17.58
C ARG A 99 -12.98 -4.97 17.95
N GLY A 100 -12.44 -6.15 17.61
CA GLY A 100 -11.09 -6.57 17.99
C GLY A 100 -11.11 -7.39 19.28
N THR A 101 -9.99 -7.38 19.99
CA THR A 101 -9.73 -8.12 21.22
C THR A 101 -9.65 -7.15 22.38
N LEU A 102 -10.36 -7.50 23.45
CA LEU A 102 -10.31 -6.85 24.74
C LEU A 102 -9.49 -7.71 25.71
N VAL A 103 -8.55 -7.07 26.41
CA VAL A 103 -7.87 -7.67 27.55
C VAL A 103 -8.68 -7.36 28.80
N LEU A 104 -9.25 -8.39 29.42
CA LEU A 104 -10.03 -8.30 30.65
C LEU A 104 -9.11 -8.63 31.83
N LEU A 105 -8.76 -7.62 32.62
CA LEU A 105 -8.02 -7.79 33.86
C LEU A 105 -8.99 -7.85 35.04
N VAL A 106 -8.94 -8.93 35.81
CA VAL A 106 -9.81 -9.14 36.97
C VAL A 106 -8.97 -9.29 38.22
N ASP A 107 -9.28 -8.55 39.27
CA ASP A 107 -8.73 -8.81 40.60
C ASP A 107 -9.06 -10.24 41.05
N ASN A 108 -8.02 -11.05 41.23
CA ASN A 108 -8.15 -12.47 41.51
C ASN A 108 -8.80 -12.77 42.88
N THR A 109 -8.87 -11.79 43.78
CA THR A 109 -9.56 -11.93 45.07
C THR A 109 -11.08 -11.99 44.93
N HIS A 110 -11.63 -11.49 43.81
CA HIS A 110 -13.05 -11.52 43.49
C HIS A 110 -13.42 -12.53 42.40
N ALA A 111 -12.45 -12.99 41.61
CA ALA A 111 -12.66 -13.82 40.42
C ALA A 111 -13.50 -15.08 40.66
N ALA A 112 -13.22 -15.84 41.72
CA ALA A 112 -13.96 -17.06 42.04
C ALA A 112 -15.41 -16.78 42.47
N TYR A 113 -15.63 -15.68 43.19
CA TYR A 113 -16.94 -15.28 43.69
C TYR A 113 -17.85 -14.72 42.58
N LEU A 114 -17.23 -14.05 41.61
CA LEU A 114 -17.91 -13.44 40.46
C LEU A 114 -17.93 -14.36 39.24
N ALA A 115 -17.53 -15.63 39.33
CA ALA A 115 -17.40 -16.51 38.17
C ALA A 115 -18.63 -16.52 37.23
N PRO A 116 -19.89 -16.64 37.72
CA PRO A 116 -21.06 -16.59 36.86
C PRO A 116 -21.26 -15.21 36.20
N ASP A 117 -21.02 -14.13 36.95
CA ASP A 117 -21.14 -12.76 36.46
C ASP A 117 -20.04 -12.45 35.41
N LEU A 118 -18.84 -13.02 35.56
CA LEU A 118 -17.71 -12.91 34.63
C LEU A 118 -17.88 -13.77 33.37
N GLU A 119 -18.51 -14.95 33.49
CA GLU A 119 -18.91 -15.75 32.33
C GLU A 119 -19.98 -15.01 31.51
N GLN A 120 -20.96 -14.39 32.18
CA GLN A 120 -21.95 -13.55 31.52
C GLN A 120 -21.31 -12.34 30.84
N LEU A 121 -20.41 -11.63 31.51
CA LEU A 121 -19.69 -10.49 30.90
C LEU A 121 -18.91 -10.93 29.64
N GLN A 122 -18.19 -12.05 29.70
CA GLN A 122 -17.47 -12.56 28.53
C GLN A 122 -18.43 -12.90 27.37
N ALA A 123 -19.59 -13.50 27.66
CA ALA A 123 -20.61 -13.78 26.66
C ALA A 123 -21.19 -12.48 26.07
N ASP A 124 -21.43 -11.46 26.89
CA ASP A 124 -21.94 -10.14 26.45
C ASP A 124 -20.93 -9.38 25.59
N LEU A 125 -19.64 -9.49 25.91
CA LEU A 125 -18.55 -8.92 25.12
C LEU A 125 -18.43 -9.63 23.76
N VAL A 126 -18.46 -10.97 23.76
CA VAL A 126 -18.44 -11.76 22.52
C VAL A 126 -19.69 -11.49 21.67
N GLY A 127 -20.85 -11.41 22.29
CA GLY A 127 -22.13 -11.06 21.67
C GLY A 127 -22.14 -9.67 21.03
N ASP A 128 -21.36 -8.72 21.57
CA ASP A 128 -21.20 -7.39 20.98
C ASP A 128 -20.15 -7.32 19.85
N GLY A 129 -19.37 -8.38 19.66
CA GLY A 129 -18.36 -8.51 18.61
C GLY A 129 -16.90 -8.41 19.07
N TRP A 130 -16.62 -8.54 20.36
CA TRP A 130 -15.27 -8.61 20.91
C TRP A 130 -14.73 -10.05 20.97
N LEU A 131 -13.42 -10.19 20.85
CA LEU A 131 -12.71 -11.33 21.42
C LEU A 131 -12.25 -10.94 22.83
N VAL A 132 -12.18 -11.90 23.76
CA VAL A 132 -11.77 -11.62 25.14
C VAL A 132 -10.56 -12.46 25.50
N VAL A 133 -9.52 -11.81 26.00
CA VAL A 133 -8.38 -12.44 26.68
C VAL A 133 -8.45 -12.02 28.14
N ARG A 134 -8.63 -12.99 29.04
CA ARG A 134 -8.81 -12.71 30.47
C ARG A 134 -7.56 -13.07 31.26
N HIS A 135 -7.17 -12.19 32.18
CA HIS A 135 -6.17 -12.45 33.21
C HIS A 135 -6.75 -12.17 34.59
N ASP A 136 -6.62 -13.13 35.50
CA ASP A 136 -6.91 -12.94 36.91
C ASP A 136 -5.59 -12.53 37.61
N VAL A 137 -5.51 -11.28 38.06
CA VAL A 137 -4.29 -10.65 38.57
C VAL A 137 -4.37 -10.41 40.07
N ALA A 138 -3.26 -10.59 40.78
CA ALA A 138 -3.19 -10.29 42.21
C ALA A 138 -3.12 -8.78 42.44
N PRO A 139 -3.85 -8.23 43.44
CA PRO A 139 -3.76 -6.81 43.81
C PRO A 139 -2.35 -6.35 44.22
N THR A 140 -1.47 -7.30 44.56
CA THR A 140 -0.09 -7.06 44.98
C THR A 140 0.90 -6.88 43.82
N LEU A 141 0.48 -7.09 42.56
CA LEU A 141 1.34 -6.82 41.41
C LEU A 141 1.64 -5.33 41.29
N THR A 142 2.82 -5.00 40.79
CA THR A 142 3.20 -3.62 40.47
C THR A 142 2.62 -3.21 39.11
N PRO A 143 2.42 -1.90 38.83
CA PRO A 143 1.95 -1.45 37.53
C PRO A 143 2.79 -1.94 36.34
N PRO A 144 4.14 -1.98 36.40
CA PRO A 144 4.95 -2.61 35.35
C PRO A 144 4.62 -4.10 35.10
N GLN A 145 4.36 -4.88 36.15
CA GLN A 145 4.00 -6.30 36.01
C GLN A 145 2.62 -6.48 35.35
N VAL A 146 1.64 -5.64 35.70
CA VAL A 146 0.32 -5.65 35.06
C VAL A 146 0.42 -5.24 33.59
N ARG A 147 1.16 -4.16 33.30
CA ARG A 147 1.37 -3.70 31.91
C ARG A 147 2.11 -4.74 31.06
N ALA A 148 3.01 -5.53 31.64
CA ALA A 148 3.70 -6.59 30.92
C ALA A 148 2.73 -7.67 30.38
N LEU A 149 1.65 -8.00 31.10
CA LEU A 149 0.61 -8.91 30.61
C LEU A 149 -0.11 -8.32 29.40
N ILE A 150 -0.54 -7.06 29.49
CA ILE A 150 -1.20 -6.35 28.39
C ILE A 150 -0.26 -6.23 27.18
N GLN A 151 1.01 -5.91 27.40
CA GLN A 151 2.02 -5.82 26.35
C GLN A 151 2.26 -7.17 25.67
N ALA A 152 2.25 -8.28 26.40
CA ALA A 152 2.37 -9.61 25.81
C ALA A 152 1.21 -9.91 24.86
N ASP A 153 -0.03 -9.63 25.27
CA ASP A 153 -1.21 -9.80 24.42
C ASP A 153 -1.18 -8.86 23.21
N TYR A 154 -0.83 -7.59 23.42
CA TYR A 154 -0.69 -6.62 22.36
C TYR A 154 0.39 -7.02 21.36
N GLN A 155 1.55 -7.49 21.81
CA GLN A 155 2.61 -7.93 20.91
C GLN A 155 2.24 -9.21 20.13
N ALA A 156 1.39 -10.06 20.71
CA ALA A 156 0.88 -11.24 20.03
C ALA A 156 -0.09 -10.91 18.87
N ASP A 157 -0.90 -9.84 19.00
CA ASP A 157 -1.75 -9.34 17.91
C ASP A 157 -1.98 -7.81 17.97
N PRO A 158 -0.99 -6.99 17.57
CA PRO A 158 -1.01 -5.53 17.79
C PRO A 158 -2.05 -4.80 16.93
N LEU A 159 -2.67 -5.51 15.99
CA LEU A 159 -3.74 -5.00 15.15
C LEU A 159 -5.13 -5.36 15.68
N GLN A 160 -5.26 -6.46 16.42
CA GLN A 160 -6.55 -6.88 16.95
C GLN A 160 -6.75 -6.48 18.40
N VAL A 161 -5.72 -6.34 19.23
CA VAL A 161 -5.91 -5.84 20.62
C VAL A 161 -6.24 -4.35 20.58
N GLN A 162 -7.44 -4.00 21.08
CA GLN A 162 -8.01 -2.66 20.96
C GLN A 162 -8.38 -2.05 22.33
N ALA A 163 -8.65 -2.86 23.35
CA ALA A 163 -9.12 -2.38 24.65
C ALA A 163 -8.54 -3.15 25.84
N VAL A 164 -8.51 -2.49 26.99
CA VAL A 164 -8.26 -3.07 28.32
C VAL A 164 -9.42 -2.69 29.23
N PHE A 165 -10.09 -3.68 29.81
CA PHE A 165 -11.09 -3.46 30.86
C PHE A 165 -10.57 -4.03 32.17
N ILE A 166 -10.47 -3.16 33.18
CA ILE A 166 -9.97 -3.47 34.51
C ILE A 166 -11.15 -3.58 35.49
N LEU A 167 -11.27 -4.72 36.16
CA LEU A 167 -12.36 -5.00 37.10
C LEU A 167 -11.81 -5.39 38.48
N GLY A 168 -12.17 -4.62 39.50
CA GLY A 168 -11.66 -4.75 40.87
C GLY A 168 -10.40 -3.93 41.12
N HIS A 169 -9.77 -4.15 42.28
CA HIS A 169 -8.62 -3.38 42.72
C HIS A 169 -7.30 -3.92 42.14
N VAL A 170 -7.11 -3.70 40.84
CA VAL A 170 -5.83 -3.91 40.15
C VAL A 170 -4.93 -2.70 40.38
N ALA A 171 -3.61 -2.91 40.47
CA ALA A 171 -2.63 -1.85 40.73
C ALA A 171 -2.91 -0.54 39.95
N VAL A 172 -2.89 0.58 40.67
CA VAL A 172 -3.09 1.92 40.11
C VAL A 172 -1.71 2.51 39.77
N PRO A 173 -1.42 2.80 38.49
CA PRO A 173 -0.23 3.57 38.13
C PRO A 173 -0.41 5.03 38.56
N TYR A 174 0.63 5.63 39.13
CA TYR A 174 0.66 7.07 39.45
C TYR A 174 1.78 7.73 38.66
N SER A 175 1.57 8.97 38.23
CA SER A 175 2.57 9.68 37.43
C SER A 175 2.53 11.20 37.57
N GLY A 176 3.68 11.83 37.40
CA GLY A 176 3.84 13.25 37.15
C GLY A 176 4.06 14.13 38.38
N ALA A 177 4.17 15.42 38.10
CA ALA A 177 4.20 16.54 39.04
C ALA A 177 3.18 17.59 38.55
N LEU A 178 1.91 17.33 38.83
CA LEU A 178 0.78 18.14 38.36
C LEU A 178 -0.26 18.34 39.46
N ASN A 179 -1.12 19.33 39.24
CA ASN A 179 -2.35 19.59 39.99
C ASN A 179 -3.41 20.15 39.02
N PRO A 180 -4.01 19.30 38.17
CA PRO A 180 -4.92 19.75 37.13
C PRO A 180 -6.15 20.51 37.68
N ASP A 181 -6.48 20.33 38.96
CA ASP A 181 -7.54 21.07 39.66
C ASP A 181 -7.06 22.34 40.40
N ALA A 182 -5.78 22.70 40.24
CA ALA A 182 -5.11 23.87 40.81
C ALA A 182 -4.89 23.90 42.34
N HIS A 183 -5.08 22.80 43.08
CA HIS A 183 -4.78 22.77 44.52
C HIS A 183 -3.32 22.34 44.79
N SER A 184 -2.67 22.99 45.75
CA SER A 184 -1.22 22.80 45.99
C SER A 184 -0.91 21.69 46.99
N ASP A 185 -1.86 21.32 47.84
CA ASP A 185 -1.73 20.30 48.88
C ASP A 185 -1.61 18.88 48.32
N HIS A 186 -2.02 18.65 47.08
CA HIS A 186 -1.84 17.39 46.33
C HIS A 186 -1.14 17.59 44.98
N TYR A 187 -0.34 18.65 44.85
CA TYR A 187 0.58 18.79 43.72
C TYR A 187 1.58 17.63 43.74
N GLY A 188 1.66 16.86 42.65
CA GLY A 188 2.54 15.69 42.56
C GLY A 188 2.02 14.64 41.59
N ALA A 189 2.14 13.36 41.92
CA ALA A 189 1.66 12.27 41.07
C ALA A 189 0.15 12.10 41.15
N TRP A 190 -0.49 11.77 40.03
CA TRP A 190 -1.93 11.51 39.94
C TRP A 190 -2.16 10.12 39.34
N PRO A 191 -3.31 9.46 39.61
CA PRO A 191 -3.68 8.20 38.97
C PRO A 191 -3.66 8.30 37.44
N ALA A 192 -3.03 7.32 36.78
CA ALA A 192 -2.64 7.39 35.37
C ALA A 192 -2.96 6.12 34.58
N ASP A 193 -4.21 5.63 34.60
CA ASP A 193 -4.60 4.37 33.93
C ASP A 193 -4.28 4.35 32.42
N VAL A 194 -4.10 5.52 31.79
CA VAL A 194 -3.58 5.66 30.41
C VAL A 194 -2.24 4.95 30.20
N TYR A 195 -1.44 4.75 31.25
CA TYR A 195 -0.24 3.92 31.26
C TYR A 195 -0.50 2.51 30.73
N TYR A 196 -1.64 1.91 31.08
CA TYR A 196 -2.05 0.60 30.58
C TYR A 196 -2.55 0.63 29.13
N GLY A 197 -2.79 1.82 28.57
CA GLY A 197 -3.17 2.02 27.17
C GLY A 197 -2.00 2.32 26.24
N ASP A 198 -0.87 2.75 26.79
CA ASP A 198 0.35 3.05 26.05
C ASP A 198 1.24 1.80 25.93
N MET A 199 1.43 1.32 24.71
CA MET A 199 2.21 0.11 24.41
C MET A 199 3.60 0.41 23.87
N THR A 200 3.95 1.69 23.68
CA THR A 200 5.14 2.08 22.90
C THR A 200 6.10 3.00 23.63
N SER A 201 5.63 3.78 24.60
CA SER A 201 6.50 4.73 25.31
C SER A 201 7.17 4.11 26.53
N THR A 202 8.34 4.65 26.85
CA THR A 202 9.05 4.39 28.11
C THR A 202 8.56 5.37 29.17
N TRP A 203 8.18 4.85 30.34
CA TRP A 203 7.79 5.66 31.49
C TRP A 203 8.88 5.51 32.54
N THR A 204 9.50 6.62 32.93
CA THR A 204 10.62 6.66 33.88
C THR A 204 10.14 6.96 35.29
N ASP A 205 10.93 6.57 36.28
CA ASP A 205 10.79 6.87 37.71
C ASP A 205 12.18 7.29 38.22
N ALA A 206 12.61 8.49 37.83
CA ALA A 206 14.00 8.91 38.03
C ALA A 206 14.17 10.40 38.34
N HIS A 207 13.15 11.23 38.15
CA HIS A 207 13.35 12.68 38.06
C HIS A 207 12.44 13.51 38.97
N VAL A 208 11.15 13.18 39.05
CA VAL A 208 10.22 13.95 39.88
C VAL A 208 10.57 13.75 41.35
N ASN A 209 10.58 14.84 42.13
CA ASN A 209 10.89 14.83 43.56
C ASN A 209 9.95 15.75 44.34
N THR A 210 8.67 15.43 44.30
CA THR A 210 7.59 16.12 45.00
C THR A 210 7.27 15.42 46.32
N VAL A 211 7.71 16.01 47.42
CA VAL A 211 7.54 15.46 48.79
C VAL A 211 6.48 16.17 49.63
N SER A 212 6.03 17.35 49.19
CA SER A 212 5.15 18.24 49.95
C SER A 212 3.67 17.86 49.90
N ALA A 213 3.29 16.91 49.03
CA ALA A 213 1.90 16.47 48.92
C ALA A 213 1.41 15.80 50.22
N SER A 214 0.18 16.11 50.60
CA SER A 214 -0.45 15.65 51.84
C SER A 214 -0.62 14.13 51.83
N ARG A 215 -1.14 13.59 50.72
CA ARG A 215 -1.35 12.15 50.52
C ARG A 215 -0.07 11.46 50.04
N PRO A 216 0.29 10.29 50.59
CA PRO A 216 1.41 9.50 50.11
C PRO A 216 1.31 9.16 48.62
N GLU A 217 0.11 8.91 48.11
CA GLU A 217 -0.17 8.59 46.70
C GLU A 217 0.24 9.74 45.76
N ASN A 218 0.06 10.99 46.19
CA ASN A 218 0.42 12.16 45.40
C ASN A 218 1.89 12.57 45.55
N ARG A 219 2.65 12.06 46.53
CA ARG A 219 4.11 12.25 46.56
C ARG A 219 4.75 11.48 45.43
N ASN A 220 5.79 12.02 44.80
CA ASN A 220 6.49 11.36 43.71
C ASN A 220 7.98 11.63 43.86
N VAL A 221 8.75 10.61 44.22
CA VAL A 221 10.20 10.72 44.44
C VAL A 221 10.93 9.64 43.66
N PRO A 222 12.19 9.86 43.24
CA PRO A 222 12.87 8.92 42.37
C PRO A 222 13.00 7.53 43.00
N GLY A 223 12.53 6.51 42.29
CA GLY A 223 12.59 5.10 42.68
C GLY A 223 11.44 4.63 43.59
N ASP A 224 10.36 5.39 43.71
CA ASP A 224 9.19 5.03 44.54
C ASP A 224 8.14 4.17 43.81
N GLY A 225 8.37 3.87 42.53
CA GLY A 225 7.46 3.11 41.66
C GLY A 225 6.42 3.95 40.93
N LYS A 226 6.48 5.28 41.04
CA LYS A 226 5.60 6.22 40.33
C LYS A 226 6.35 6.93 39.23
N PHE A 227 5.65 7.25 38.16
CA PHE A 227 6.32 7.70 36.94
C PHE A 227 6.48 9.23 36.88
N ASP A 228 7.40 9.71 36.06
CA ASP A 228 7.78 11.12 35.99
C ASP A 228 6.84 11.99 35.11
N HIS A 229 6.00 11.37 34.29
CA HIS A 229 5.31 12.06 33.19
C HIS A 229 4.05 12.79 33.67
N SER A 230 3.99 14.12 33.54
CA SER A 230 2.76 14.91 33.77
C SER A 230 1.85 15.00 32.54
N ILE A 231 2.43 14.83 31.35
CA ILE A 231 1.72 14.80 30.07
C ILE A 231 2.03 13.49 29.35
N LEU A 232 1.13 13.07 28.47
CA LEU A 232 1.27 11.85 27.69
C LEU A 232 2.53 11.89 26.83
N PRO A 233 3.43 10.89 26.92
CA PRO A 233 4.60 10.82 26.05
C PRO A 233 4.19 10.66 24.58
N ARG A 234 3.14 9.87 24.33
CA ARG A 234 2.52 9.62 23.02
C ARG A 234 1.04 9.29 23.20
N ALA A 235 0.28 9.33 22.10
CA ALA A 235 -1.10 8.86 22.08
C ALA A 235 -1.17 7.36 22.44
N PRO A 236 -2.07 6.96 23.35
CA PRO A 236 -2.23 5.55 23.74
C PRO A 236 -2.82 4.72 22.60
N GLN A 237 -2.40 3.46 22.49
CA GLN A 237 -2.87 2.53 21.46
C GLN A 237 -4.21 1.89 21.85
N LEU A 238 -4.42 1.60 23.14
CA LEU A 238 -5.58 0.86 23.63
C LEU A 238 -6.58 1.76 24.37
N MET A 239 -7.86 1.41 24.25
CA MET A 239 -8.95 1.99 25.02
C MET A 239 -8.92 1.41 26.43
N VAL A 240 -8.84 2.24 27.48
CA VAL A 240 -8.77 1.76 28.87
C VAL A 240 -9.97 2.25 29.66
N GLY A 241 -10.58 1.35 30.42
CA GLY A 241 -11.60 1.68 31.42
C GLY A 241 -11.48 0.80 32.66
N ARG A 242 -11.85 1.35 33.82
CA ARG A 242 -11.71 0.69 35.12
C ARG A 242 -12.99 0.73 35.93
N VAL A 243 -13.32 -0.38 36.58
CA VAL A 243 -14.35 -0.46 37.62
C VAL A 243 -13.69 -0.98 38.89
N ASP A 244 -13.33 -0.06 39.78
CA ASP A 244 -12.73 -0.33 41.09
C ASP A 244 -13.66 0.23 42.17
N LEU A 245 -14.30 -0.65 42.94
CA LEU A 245 -15.27 -0.29 43.97
C LEU A 245 -14.72 -0.56 45.38
N SER A 246 -13.38 -0.61 45.51
CA SER A 246 -12.70 -0.78 46.78
C SER A 246 -12.80 0.49 47.64
N ARG A 247 -12.75 0.35 48.97
CA ARG A 247 -12.74 1.49 49.92
C ARG A 247 -13.88 2.49 49.70
N LEU A 248 -15.11 1.98 49.56
CA LEU A 248 -16.35 2.77 49.53
C LEU A 248 -17.20 2.56 50.81
N PRO A 249 -16.72 2.92 52.02
CA PRO A 249 -17.41 2.63 53.27
C PRO A 249 -18.76 3.35 53.45
N ALA A 250 -19.08 4.35 52.64
CA ALA A 250 -20.43 4.93 52.59
C ALA A 250 -21.49 3.91 52.15
N PHE A 251 -21.11 2.87 51.40
CA PHE A 251 -22.00 1.80 50.97
C PHE A 251 -21.99 0.66 51.99
N ALA A 252 -23.18 0.20 52.38
CA ALA A 252 -23.32 -0.94 53.30
C ALA A 252 -22.86 -2.29 52.71
N LEU A 253 -22.80 -2.40 51.38
CA LEU A 253 -22.38 -3.62 50.69
C LEU A 253 -20.85 -3.70 50.58
N PRO A 254 -20.25 -4.89 50.76
CA PRO A 254 -18.84 -5.08 50.48
C PRO A 254 -18.54 -4.99 48.97
N GLU A 255 -17.31 -4.65 48.60
CA GLU A 255 -16.87 -4.44 47.21
C GLU A 255 -17.34 -5.55 46.25
N ARG A 256 -17.17 -6.83 46.61
CA ARG A 256 -17.57 -7.96 45.75
C ARG A 256 -19.05 -7.95 45.37
N GLU A 257 -19.95 -7.48 46.23
CA GLU A 257 -21.37 -7.34 45.91
C GLU A 257 -21.66 -6.09 45.09
N LEU A 258 -20.88 -5.02 45.29
CA LEU A 258 -20.93 -3.83 44.43
C LEU A 258 -20.47 -4.15 43.01
N LEU A 259 -19.40 -4.94 42.85
CA LEU A 259 -18.90 -5.41 41.54
C LEU A 259 -19.94 -6.31 40.85
N ARG A 260 -20.54 -7.26 41.58
CA ARG A 260 -21.66 -8.07 41.03
C ARG A 260 -22.82 -7.19 40.58
N ARG A 261 -23.22 -6.22 41.40
CA ARG A 261 -24.28 -5.26 41.06
C ARG A 261 -23.92 -4.52 39.77
N TYR A 262 -22.69 -4.05 39.64
CA TYR A 262 -22.21 -3.39 38.43
C TYR A 262 -22.32 -4.28 37.19
N LEU A 263 -21.81 -5.53 37.25
CA LEU A 263 -21.84 -6.47 36.13
C LEU A 263 -23.27 -6.79 35.68
N ARG A 264 -24.20 -6.92 36.63
CA ARG A 264 -25.63 -7.13 36.31
C ARG A 264 -26.27 -5.92 35.67
N LYS A 265 -25.92 -4.71 36.14
CA LYS A 265 -26.36 -3.46 35.50
C LYS A 265 -25.86 -3.40 34.05
N ASP A 266 -24.59 -3.73 33.83
CA ASP A 266 -23.96 -3.72 32.52
C ASP A 266 -24.68 -4.70 31.55
N HIS A 267 -24.91 -5.93 31.99
CA HIS A 267 -25.67 -6.93 31.25
C HIS A 267 -27.08 -6.43 30.87
N GLN A 268 -27.83 -5.92 31.85
CA GLN A 268 -29.20 -5.42 31.67
C GLN A 268 -29.27 -4.30 30.64
N PHE A 269 -28.31 -3.37 30.69
CA PHE A 269 -28.22 -2.28 29.71
C PHE A 269 -27.95 -2.81 28.30
N ARG A 270 -26.96 -3.68 28.12
CA ARG A 270 -26.61 -4.28 26.82
C ARG A 270 -27.77 -5.04 26.17
N HIS A 271 -28.62 -5.65 26.99
CA HIS A 271 -29.78 -6.42 26.57
C HIS A 271 -31.06 -5.57 26.44
N LYS A 272 -30.94 -4.25 26.60
CA LYS A 272 -32.06 -3.30 26.54
C LYS A 272 -33.20 -3.66 27.52
N GLN A 273 -32.83 -4.12 28.71
CA GLN A 273 -33.78 -4.44 29.79
C GLN A 273 -34.23 -3.20 30.57
N TRP A 274 -33.61 -2.04 30.30
CA TRP A 274 -34.02 -0.75 30.83
C TRP A 274 -34.68 0.10 29.74
N ASN A 275 -35.69 0.88 30.13
CA ASN A 275 -36.27 1.91 29.30
C ASN A 275 -35.74 3.28 29.74
N VAL A 276 -34.62 3.72 29.15
CA VAL A 276 -33.95 4.97 29.49
C VAL A 276 -34.30 6.05 28.48
N ALA A 277 -34.72 7.22 28.97
CA ALA A 277 -35.00 8.36 28.11
C ALA A 277 -33.72 8.83 27.38
N GLN A 278 -33.84 9.04 26.07
CA GLN A 278 -32.73 9.49 25.21
C GLN A 278 -32.52 11.01 25.34
N ARG A 279 -32.10 11.46 26.53
CA ARG A 279 -31.86 12.86 26.88
C ARG A 279 -30.68 13.03 27.83
N GLY A 280 -30.09 14.22 27.82
CA GLY A 280 -29.01 14.65 28.69
C GLY A 280 -29.49 15.55 29.83
N LEU A 281 -28.82 15.51 30.99
CA LEU A 281 -28.99 16.45 32.10
C LEU A 281 -27.70 17.23 32.33
N VAL A 282 -27.77 18.54 32.58
CA VAL A 282 -26.64 19.39 32.96
C VAL A 282 -26.96 20.12 34.27
N ASP A 283 -26.15 19.90 35.30
CA ASP A 283 -26.18 20.62 36.59
C ASP A 283 -24.91 21.46 36.72
N ASP A 284 -24.99 22.76 36.44
CA ASP A 284 -23.84 23.67 36.42
C ASP A 284 -23.86 24.62 37.62
N GLN A 285 -23.07 24.28 38.64
CA GLN A 285 -22.94 25.07 39.86
C GLN A 285 -21.73 26.02 39.86
N PHE A 286 -20.95 26.07 38.77
CA PHE A 286 -19.90 27.08 38.58
C PHE A 286 -20.37 28.27 37.74
N GLY A 287 -21.22 28.01 36.73
CA GLY A 287 -21.54 28.97 35.69
C GLY A 287 -20.29 29.48 34.98
N LEU A 288 -20.33 30.73 34.52
CA LEU A 288 -19.19 31.39 33.86
C LEU A 288 -18.29 32.18 34.83
N SER A 289 -18.50 32.03 36.15
CA SER A 289 -17.88 32.88 37.18
C SER A 289 -16.38 32.66 37.37
N THR A 290 -15.86 31.49 36.98
CA THR A 290 -14.45 31.11 37.09
C THR A 290 -13.60 31.56 35.89
N GLY A 291 -14.24 32.04 34.82
CA GLY A 291 -13.58 32.33 33.54
C GLY A 291 -13.32 31.09 32.65
N GLU A 292 -13.70 29.90 33.09
CA GLU A 292 -13.71 28.66 32.32
C GLU A 292 -15.15 28.12 32.19
N ASP A 293 -15.46 27.48 31.08
CA ASP A 293 -16.80 26.99 30.73
C ASP A 293 -16.92 25.47 30.92
N PHE A 294 -16.69 24.95 32.13
CA PHE A 294 -16.67 23.50 32.37
C PHE A 294 -17.90 22.74 31.83
N ALA A 295 -19.09 23.32 32.02
CA ALA A 295 -20.36 22.75 31.57
C ALA A 295 -20.52 22.65 30.05
N ASN A 296 -19.64 23.29 29.26
CA ASN A 296 -19.55 23.07 27.82
C ASN A 296 -19.39 21.56 27.49
N ASN A 297 -18.76 20.77 28.36
CA ASN A 297 -18.67 19.31 28.19
C ASN A 297 -20.04 18.65 28.06
N GLY A 298 -20.98 18.98 28.95
CA GLY A 298 -22.35 18.47 28.88
C GLY A 298 -23.06 18.96 27.62
N TRP A 299 -23.15 20.28 27.43
CA TRP A 299 -23.90 20.87 26.32
C TRP A 299 -23.38 20.44 24.94
N ARG A 300 -22.06 20.50 24.72
CA ARG A 300 -21.44 20.18 23.42
C ARG A 300 -21.52 18.69 23.08
N ASN A 301 -21.35 17.78 24.05
CA ASN A 301 -21.33 16.34 23.78
C ASN A 301 -22.74 15.74 23.67
N PHE A 302 -23.72 16.26 24.42
CA PHE A 302 -25.06 15.68 24.45
C PHE A 302 -25.87 16.04 23.20
N ALA A 303 -25.65 17.21 22.60
CA ALA A 303 -26.39 17.63 21.41
C ALA A 303 -26.24 16.66 20.20
N PRO A 304 -25.03 16.21 19.83
CA PRO A 304 -24.86 15.18 18.78
C PRO A 304 -25.55 13.84 19.05
N MET A 305 -25.87 13.55 20.32
CA MET A 305 -26.51 12.31 20.75
C MET A 305 -28.03 12.42 20.82
N PHE A 306 -28.57 13.55 21.30
CA PHE A 306 -29.99 13.70 21.63
C PHE A 306 -30.73 14.77 20.83
N GLY A 307 -29.99 15.74 20.27
CA GLY A 307 -30.55 16.86 19.51
C GLY A 307 -30.38 18.18 20.23
N ILE A 308 -30.94 19.23 19.63
CA ILE A 308 -30.86 20.62 20.13
C ILE A 308 -32.21 21.18 20.56
N GLY A 309 -33.23 20.32 20.67
CA GLY A 309 -34.56 20.66 21.14
C GLY A 309 -34.60 20.94 22.64
N PRO A 310 -35.69 21.55 23.14
CA PRO A 310 -35.79 22.03 24.51
C PRO A 310 -35.81 20.93 25.59
N ASN A 311 -36.10 19.67 25.21
CA ASN A 311 -36.15 18.53 26.13
C ASN A 311 -35.00 17.52 25.90
N ASP A 312 -34.14 17.76 24.91
CA ASP A 312 -33.07 16.83 24.53
C ASP A 312 -31.89 16.93 25.50
N VAL A 313 -31.57 18.15 25.94
CA VAL A 313 -30.59 18.44 26.98
C VAL A 313 -31.20 19.45 27.96
N VAL A 314 -31.37 19.05 29.22
CA VAL A 314 -32.06 19.86 30.24
C VAL A 314 -31.11 20.32 31.33
N ALA A 315 -31.24 21.59 31.71
CA ALA A 315 -30.58 22.12 32.91
C ALA A 315 -31.44 21.78 34.14
N ALA A 316 -30.93 20.98 35.07
CA ALA A 316 -31.66 20.53 36.25
C ALA A 316 -30.72 20.02 37.34
N HIS A 317 -31.22 19.96 38.59
CA HIS A 317 -30.46 19.44 39.73
C HIS A 317 -30.28 17.92 39.65
N TYR A 318 -29.03 17.47 39.72
CA TYR A 318 -28.62 16.11 39.40
C TYR A 318 -29.36 15.04 40.21
N PHE A 319 -29.27 15.06 41.55
CA PHE A 319 -29.85 13.99 42.37
C PHE A 319 -31.37 14.03 42.37
N SER A 320 -32.00 15.19 42.56
CA SER A 320 -33.46 15.28 42.62
C SER A 320 -34.12 14.82 41.31
N SER A 321 -33.54 15.17 40.17
CA SER A 321 -34.01 14.69 38.86
C SER A 321 -33.73 13.20 38.65
N THR A 322 -32.51 12.72 38.92
CA THR A 322 -32.17 11.30 38.68
C THR A 322 -32.82 10.32 39.65
N ARG A 323 -33.48 10.79 40.72
CA ARG A 323 -34.36 9.95 41.56
C ARG A 323 -35.69 9.62 40.89
N THR A 324 -36.25 10.56 40.12
CA THR A 324 -37.61 10.45 39.55
C THR A 324 -37.59 10.13 38.06
N ASP A 325 -36.53 10.53 37.37
CA ASP A 325 -36.42 10.57 35.92
C ASP A 325 -35.15 9.87 35.44
N SER A 326 -35.25 9.19 34.29
CA SER A 326 -34.10 8.57 33.65
C SER A 326 -33.42 9.50 32.65
N TYR A 327 -32.09 9.37 32.57
CA TYR A 327 -31.22 10.10 31.67
C TYR A 327 -30.16 9.15 31.11
N LEU A 328 -29.92 9.19 29.80
CA LEU A 328 -28.87 8.38 29.20
C LEU A 328 -27.49 8.98 29.49
N TRP A 329 -27.42 10.31 29.58
CA TRP A 329 -26.22 11.00 30.03
C TRP A 329 -26.56 12.09 31.05
N SER A 330 -25.62 12.34 31.97
CA SER A 330 -25.69 13.48 32.87
C SER A 330 -24.32 14.11 33.06
N TYR A 331 -24.30 15.42 33.21
CA TYR A 331 -23.13 16.22 33.54
C TYR A 331 -23.43 17.01 34.81
N ALA A 332 -22.50 17.03 35.76
CA ALA A 332 -22.58 17.91 36.93
C ALA A 332 -21.21 18.51 37.25
N CYS A 333 -21.17 19.80 37.58
CA CYS A 333 -19.97 20.45 38.11
C CYS A 333 -20.25 21.43 39.23
N GLY A 334 -19.29 21.58 40.15
CA GLY A 334 -19.37 22.51 41.27
C GLY A 334 -18.11 22.47 42.15
N PRO A 335 -17.99 23.41 43.13
CA PRO A 335 -16.90 23.41 44.09
C PRO A 335 -16.97 22.15 44.97
N SER A 336 -15.87 21.41 45.10
CA SER A 336 -15.90 20.05 45.66
C SER A 336 -14.75 19.75 46.63
N GLY A 337 -14.90 18.65 47.37
CA GLY A 337 -13.81 17.87 47.97
C GLY A 337 -13.80 16.45 47.40
N TYR A 338 -13.12 15.48 48.01
CA TYR A 338 -13.08 14.09 47.48
C TYR A 338 -14.46 13.40 47.39
N THR A 339 -15.39 13.70 48.31
CA THR A 339 -16.62 12.93 48.53
C THR A 339 -17.91 13.74 48.38
N SER A 340 -17.81 15.02 47.98
CA SER A 340 -18.97 15.90 47.83
C SER A 340 -18.73 17.01 46.81
N MET A 341 -19.81 17.44 46.17
CA MET A 341 -19.88 18.57 45.24
C MET A 341 -20.95 19.55 45.69
N GLY A 342 -20.54 20.79 45.95
CA GLY A 342 -21.39 21.87 46.41
C GLY A 342 -22.50 22.19 45.41
N GLY A 343 -23.73 22.29 45.90
CA GLY A 343 -24.92 22.51 45.07
C GLY A 343 -25.46 21.28 44.35
N VAL A 344 -24.73 20.16 44.37
CA VAL A 344 -25.12 18.91 43.70
C VAL A 344 -25.42 17.82 44.73
N GLY A 345 -24.44 17.35 45.50
CA GLY A 345 -24.64 16.33 46.54
C GLY A 345 -23.35 15.64 47.01
N SER A 346 -23.47 14.47 47.62
CA SER A 346 -22.37 13.72 48.26
C SER A 346 -22.35 12.23 47.89
N THR A 347 -21.25 11.54 48.21
CA THR A 347 -21.16 10.07 48.10
C THR A 347 -22.26 9.35 48.90
N ALA A 348 -22.73 9.94 50.01
CA ALA A 348 -23.84 9.40 50.78
C ALA A 348 -25.17 9.43 50.01
N ASP A 349 -25.35 10.37 49.08
CA ASP A 349 -26.53 10.42 48.22
C ASP A 349 -26.55 9.26 47.22
N PHE A 350 -25.39 8.90 46.64
CA PHE A 350 -25.27 7.69 45.82
C PHE A 350 -25.54 6.41 46.62
N ALA A 351 -25.14 6.37 47.89
CA ALA A 351 -25.35 5.22 48.76
C ALA A 351 -26.81 5.10 49.27
N SER A 352 -27.55 6.21 49.35
CA SER A 352 -28.88 6.26 49.97
C SER A 352 -30.04 5.91 49.04
N GLY A 353 -29.80 5.76 47.73
CA GLY A 353 -30.80 5.16 46.84
C GLY A 353 -30.47 5.27 45.34
N PRO A 354 -31.45 5.00 44.47
CA PRO A 354 -31.18 4.80 43.05
C PRO A 354 -30.88 6.11 42.32
N VAL A 355 -29.95 6.03 41.37
CA VAL A 355 -29.61 7.09 40.41
C VAL A 355 -29.88 6.59 39.00
N GLN A 356 -30.86 7.18 38.33
CA GLN A 356 -31.31 6.77 37.00
C GLN A 356 -30.55 7.47 35.86
N SER A 357 -29.26 7.73 36.04
CA SER A 357 -28.36 8.18 34.97
C SER A 357 -27.40 7.07 34.57
N VAL A 358 -27.29 6.78 33.26
CA VAL A 358 -26.43 5.68 32.76
C VAL A 358 -24.96 6.09 32.69
N PHE A 359 -24.67 7.20 32.02
CA PHE A 359 -23.32 7.70 31.82
C PHE A 359 -23.16 9.09 32.44
N ASN A 360 -22.08 9.30 33.19
CA ASN A 360 -21.89 10.54 33.94
C ASN A 360 -20.57 11.24 33.59
N MET A 361 -20.62 12.56 33.49
CA MET A 361 -19.46 13.44 33.56
C MET A 361 -19.56 14.21 34.88
N LEU A 362 -18.63 14.00 35.81
CA LEU A 362 -18.68 14.61 37.13
C LEU A 362 -17.40 15.40 37.37
N PHE A 363 -17.50 16.73 37.39
CA PHE A 363 -16.34 17.62 37.47
C PHE A 363 -16.36 18.45 38.75
N GLY A 364 -15.42 18.17 39.64
CA GLY A 364 -15.16 18.94 40.86
C GLY A 364 -13.71 18.81 41.30
N SER A 365 -13.24 19.71 42.17
CA SER A 365 -11.93 19.58 42.81
C SER A 365 -11.76 18.19 43.46
N TYR A 366 -10.52 17.68 43.48
CA TYR A 366 -10.13 16.39 44.06
C TYR A 366 -10.73 15.13 43.43
N PHE A 367 -11.67 15.24 42.48
CA PHE A 367 -12.30 14.04 41.91
C PHE A 367 -11.34 13.21 41.05
N GLY A 368 -10.39 13.85 40.36
CA GLY A 368 -9.40 13.16 39.52
C GLY A 368 -8.43 12.27 40.32
N ASP A 369 -8.30 12.48 41.63
CA ASP A 369 -7.80 11.51 42.59
C ASP A 369 -8.86 10.44 42.88
N TRP A 370 -9.27 9.76 41.81
CA TRP A 370 -10.37 8.82 41.86
C TRP A 370 -10.09 7.67 42.81
N ASP A 371 -8.82 7.37 43.08
CA ASP A 371 -8.37 6.32 44.00
C ASP A 371 -8.62 6.66 45.48
N ASN A 372 -9.05 7.86 45.85
CA ASN A 372 -9.34 8.19 47.25
C ASN A 372 -10.57 7.41 47.80
N PRO A 373 -10.63 7.05 49.10
CA PRO A 373 -11.82 6.45 49.70
C PRO A 373 -13.08 7.29 49.48
N ASP A 374 -14.21 6.61 49.24
CA ASP A 374 -15.52 7.22 48.97
C ASP A 374 -15.51 8.30 47.85
N ASN A 375 -14.54 8.24 46.93
CA ASN A 375 -14.46 9.21 45.83
C ASN A 375 -15.80 9.28 45.07
N PHE A 376 -16.25 10.51 44.83
CA PHE A 376 -17.58 10.80 44.29
C PHE A 376 -17.84 10.16 42.92
N MET A 377 -16.85 10.08 42.03
CA MET A 377 -17.00 9.45 40.71
C MET A 377 -17.12 7.93 40.79
N ARG A 378 -16.31 7.29 41.65
CA ARG A 378 -16.38 5.83 41.87
C ARG A 378 -17.67 5.43 42.56
N ALA A 379 -18.13 6.24 43.51
CA ALA A 379 -19.41 6.04 44.19
C ALA A 379 -20.59 5.96 43.21
N ALA A 380 -20.57 6.76 42.13
CA ALA A 380 -21.61 6.71 41.11
C ALA A 380 -21.76 5.31 40.48
N LEU A 381 -20.65 4.60 40.23
CA LEU A 381 -20.68 3.23 39.69
C LEU A 381 -21.31 2.22 40.67
N ALA A 382 -21.12 2.42 41.98
CA ALA A 382 -21.64 1.55 43.05
C ALA A 382 -23.13 1.79 43.36
N ALA A 383 -23.66 2.96 42.98
CA ALA A 383 -25.04 3.34 43.21
C ALA A 383 -26.05 2.32 42.66
N GLU A 384 -27.19 2.22 43.34
CA GLU A 384 -28.38 1.58 42.77
C GLU A 384 -28.89 2.39 41.56
N GLY A 385 -29.68 1.77 40.69
CA GLY A 385 -30.14 2.43 39.46
C GLY A 385 -29.27 2.06 38.24
N TYR A 386 -28.91 3.04 37.41
CA TYR A 386 -28.45 2.81 36.04
C TYR A 386 -26.98 3.13 35.76
N THR A 387 -26.25 3.74 36.70
CA THR A 387 -24.92 4.24 36.40
C THR A 387 -23.91 3.14 36.06
N LEU A 388 -23.28 3.29 34.89
CA LEU A 388 -22.29 2.37 34.30
C LEU A 388 -20.95 3.04 33.99
N ALA A 389 -20.92 4.37 33.85
CA ALA A 389 -19.67 5.10 33.65
C ALA A 389 -19.65 6.45 34.37
N SER A 390 -18.45 6.88 34.73
CA SER A 390 -18.15 8.23 35.22
C SER A 390 -16.77 8.68 34.72
N CYS A 391 -16.59 9.98 34.46
CA CYS A 391 -15.28 10.56 34.17
C CYS A 391 -15.19 12.02 34.64
N TRP A 392 -13.96 12.46 34.89
CA TRP A 392 -13.65 13.85 35.24
C TRP A 392 -13.50 14.69 33.96
N ALA A 393 -14.58 15.36 33.54
CA ALA A 393 -14.63 16.09 32.27
C ALA A 393 -14.79 17.60 32.49
N GLY A 394 -13.79 18.37 32.07
CA GLY A 394 -13.70 19.82 32.30
C GLY A 394 -12.24 20.30 32.26
N ARG A 395 -11.31 19.44 32.68
CA ARG A 395 -9.85 19.65 32.56
C ARG A 395 -9.12 18.33 32.28
N PRO A 396 -8.97 17.87 31.02
CA PRO A 396 -9.42 18.53 29.81
C PRO A 396 -10.93 18.32 29.55
N ASP A 397 -11.44 18.99 28.53
CA ASP A 397 -12.71 18.62 27.92
C ASP A 397 -12.63 17.26 27.22
N TRP A 398 -13.74 16.52 27.26
CA TRP A 398 -13.88 15.23 26.61
C TRP A 398 -14.69 15.32 25.31
N ALA A 399 -14.45 14.35 24.42
CA ALA A 399 -15.09 14.19 23.12
C ALA A 399 -15.84 12.86 23.05
N PHE A 400 -17.12 12.88 23.38
CA PHE A 400 -18.04 11.75 23.34
C PHE A 400 -19.00 11.76 22.15
N HIS A 401 -19.02 12.81 21.33
CA HIS A 401 -19.91 12.94 20.15
C HIS A 401 -19.88 11.74 19.20
N PHE A 402 -18.79 10.98 19.17
CA PHE A 402 -18.67 9.74 18.40
C PHE A 402 -19.74 8.68 18.74
N MET A 403 -20.22 8.65 19.99
CA MET A 403 -21.23 7.68 20.42
C MET A 403 -22.58 7.87 19.71
N GLY A 404 -22.86 9.08 19.21
CA GLY A 404 -24.04 9.36 18.39
C GLY A 404 -24.13 8.47 17.15
N LEU A 405 -22.98 8.05 16.60
CA LEU A 405 -22.86 7.15 15.45
C LEU A 405 -22.29 5.77 15.81
N GLY A 406 -22.54 5.30 17.04
CA GLY A 406 -22.35 3.90 17.44
C GLY A 406 -20.95 3.52 17.95
N GLU A 407 -20.07 4.49 18.21
CA GLU A 407 -18.78 4.23 18.88
C GLU A 407 -18.91 3.93 20.38
N THR A 408 -17.83 3.39 20.95
CA THR A 408 -17.76 2.99 22.36
C THR A 408 -17.26 4.12 23.27
N LEU A 409 -17.55 4.04 24.57
CA LEU A 409 -16.97 4.93 25.59
C LEU A 409 -15.43 4.93 25.56
N GLY A 410 -14.83 3.77 25.37
CA GLY A 410 -13.39 3.59 25.28
C GLY A 410 -12.80 4.30 24.07
N TYR A 411 -13.48 4.26 22.91
CA TYR A 411 -13.06 5.01 21.73
C TYR A 411 -13.03 6.50 22.02
N CYS A 412 -14.07 7.02 22.66
CA CYS A 412 -14.18 8.42 23.07
C CYS A 412 -13.10 8.80 24.10
N THR A 413 -12.83 7.92 25.07
CA THR A 413 -11.77 8.10 26.07
C THR A 413 -10.41 8.22 25.40
N ARG A 414 -10.07 7.28 24.52
CA ARG A 414 -8.79 7.29 23.78
C ARG A 414 -8.67 8.51 22.87
N ARG A 415 -9.77 9.03 22.32
CA ARG A 415 -9.78 10.29 21.56
C ARG A 415 -9.66 11.53 22.44
N SER A 416 -10.12 11.44 23.69
CA SER A 416 -10.07 12.52 24.70
C SER A 416 -8.77 12.54 25.50
N GLN A 417 -7.80 11.68 25.20
CA GLN A 417 -6.49 11.64 25.86
C GLN A 417 -5.43 12.48 25.10
N PRO A 418 -5.15 12.24 23.81
CA PRO A 418 -4.31 13.12 23.00
C PRO A 418 -5.18 14.28 22.47
N THR A 419 -5.44 15.26 23.31
CA THR A 419 -6.48 16.27 23.10
C THR A 419 -6.07 17.42 22.19
N ASN A 420 -5.03 17.27 21.38
CA ASN A 420 -4.66 18.27 20.38
C ASN A 420 -5.86 18.55 19.44
N ASP A 421 -6.60 17.50 19.09
CA ASP A 421 -7.66 17.44 18.08
C ASP A 421 -8.95 18.22 18.42
N PHE A 422 -9.19 18.58 19.69
CA PHE A 422 -10.42 19.26 20.13
C PHE A 422 -10.09 20.49 20.96
N ALA A 423 -11.00 21.47 21.02
CA ALA A 423 -10.92 22.56 21.99
C ALA A 423 -11.04 21.98 23.41
N SER A 424 -9.90 21.65 24.01
CA SER A 424 -9.79 20.79 25.19
C SER A 424 -9.51 21.51 26.50
N GLY A 425 -9.26 22.82 26.45
CA GLY A 425 -8.97 23.62 27.64
C GLY A 425 -7.72 23.18 28.41
N PHE A 426 -7.70 23.50 29.71
CA PHE A 426 -6.61 23.15 30.61
C PHE A 426 -6.52 21.65 30.88
N GLY A 427 -5.32 21.12 31.13
CA GLY A 427 -5.11 19.67 31.32
C GLY A 427 -5.03 18.87 30.01
N GLN A 428 -4.88 19.57 28.87
CA GLN A 428 -4.64 18.94 27.56
C GLN A 428 -3.45 17.97 27.62
N ASN A 429 -3.61 16.78 27.04
CA ASN A 429 -2.63 15.68 27.10
C ASN A 429 -2.21 15.25 28.51
N GLY A 430 -2.97 15.57 29.56
CA GLY A 430 -2.65 15.16 30.93
C GLY A 430 -2.77 13.66 31.14
N ILE A 431 -1.93 13.10 32.02
CA ILE A 431 -1.95 11.65 32.30
C ILE A 431 -3.19 11.20 33.10
N HIS A 432 -3.91 12.14 33.72
CA HIS A 432 -5.00 11.89 34.66
C HIS A 432 -6.35 11.59 33.99
N THR A 433 -6.42 11.71 32.65
CA THR A 433 -7.65 11.44 31.89
C THR A 433 -7.97 9.94 31.86
N ALA A 434 -8.84 9.52 32.79
CA ALA A 434 -9.23 8.12 32.98
C ALA A 434 -10.76 7.92 32.96
N LEU A 435 -11.19 6.79 32.39
CA LEU A 435 -12.59 6.36 32.36
C LEU A 435 -12.87 5.41 33.53
N MET A 436 -13.80 5.77 34.40
CA MET A 436 -14.38 4.85 35.37
C MET A 436 -15.58 4.16 34.71
N GLY A 437 -15.46 2.89 34.33
CA GLY A 437 -16.50 2.12 33.66
C GLY A 437 -15.96 1.16 32.60
N ASP A 438 -16.84 0.34 32.04
CA ASP A 438 -16.54 -0.55 30.93
C ASP A 438 -16.31 0.25 29.62
N PRO A 439 -15.11 0.16 29.01
CA PRO A 439 -14.77 0.91 27.80
C PRO A 439 -15.53 0.43 26.55
N THR A 440 -16.23 -0.69 26.60
CA THR A 440 -16.93 -1.28 25.44
C THR A 440 -18.37 -0.83 25.28
N LEU A 441 -18.93 -0.15 26.29
CA LEU A 441 -20.31 0.29 26.29
C LEU A 441 -20.62 1.29 25.18
N ARG A 442 -21.83 1.20 24.63
CA ARG A 442 -22.34 2.00 23.51
C ARG A 442 -23.63 2.70 23.89
N LEU A 443 -23.94 3.81 23.22
CA LEU A 443 -25.10 4.63 23.56
C LEU A 443 -26.43 3.90 23.36
N HIS A 444 -26.57 3.15 22.26
CA HIS A 444 -27.85 2.60 21.81
C HIS A 444 -27.85 1.07 21.87
N PRO A 445 -28.27 0.44 22.98
CA PRO A 445 -28.54 -0.99 23.00
C PRO A 445 -29.81 -1.33 22.20
N LEU A 446 -29.85 -2.52 21.61
CA LEU A 446 -31.03 -3.07 20.94
C LEU A 446 -31.46 -4.37 21.64
N ALA A 447 -32.77 -4.64 21.67
CA ALA A 447 -33.27 -5.90 22.20
C ALA A 447 -32.72 -7.07 21.35
N PRO A 448 -32.10 -8.10 21.95
CA PRO A 448 -31.61 -9.26 21.20
C PRO A 448 -32.74 -10.21 20.78
N ALA A 449 -32.44 -11.10 19.84
CA ALA A 449 -33.31 -12.25 19.57
C ALA A 449 -33.34 -13.18 20.79
N GLY A 450 -34.42 -13.93 21.00
CA GLY A 450 -34.54 -14.89 22.11
C GLY A 450 -34.34 -16.34 21.67
N ASN A 451 -34.04 -17.24 22.61
CA ASN A 451 -34.20 -18.69 22.46
C ASN A 451 -33.63 -19.29 21.16
N LEU A 452 -32.41 -18.92 20.77
CA LEU A 452 -31.79 -19.53 19.59
C LEU A 452 -31.57 -21.03 19.86
N THR A 453 -32.02 -21.85 18.92
CA THR A 453 -31.82 -23.30 18.92
C THR A 453 -31.26 -23.73 17.57
N ALA A 454 -30.54 -24.84 17.55
CA ALA A 454 -30.01 -25.45 16.34
C ALA A 454 -30.36 -26.95 16.33
N SER A 455 -30.94 -27.43 15.24
CA SER A 455 -31.32 -28.84 15.06
C SER A 455 -30.84 -29.38 13.71
N ALA A 456 -30.73 -30.70 13.59
CA ALA A 456 -30.27 -31.34 12.35
C ALA A 456 -31.38 -31.38 11.30
N ALA A 457 -31.06 -31.02 10.05
CA ALA A 457 -31.96 -31.15 8.90
C ALA A 457 -31.18 -31.62 7.67
N SER A 458 -31.24 -32.92 7.34
CA SER A 458 -30.66 -33.49 6.11
C SER A 458 -29.20 -33.08 5.81
N GLY A 459 -28.32 -33.11 6.82
CA GLY A 459 -26.90 -32.72 6.68
C GLY A 459 -26.63 -31.21 6.85
N ALA A 460 -27.67 -30.41 7.02
CA ALA A 460 -27.61 -28.99 7.37
C ALA A 460 -27.92 -28.76 8.86
N ALA A 461 -27.59 -27.58 9.37
CA ALA A 461 -28.07 -27.10 10.67
C ALA A 461 -29.24 -26.13 10.46
N MET A 462 -30.41 -26.49 10.99
CA MET A 462 -31.58 -25.63 11.00
C MET A 462 -31.63 -24.84 12.30
N LEU A 463 -31.51 -23.52 12.19
CA LEU A 463 -31.57 -22.57 13.29
C LEU A 463 -32.98 -22.02 13.43
N SER A 464 -33.45 -21.86 14.67
CA SER A 464 -34.71 -21.18 15.00
C SER A 464 -34.56 -20.34 16.26
N TRP A 465 -35.14 -19.14 16.26
CA TRP A 465 -35.12 -18.22 17.39
C TRP A 465 -36.47 -17.54 17.60
N THR A 466 -36.63 -16.86 18.73
CA THR A 466 -37.71 -15.90 18.99
C THR A 466 -37.31 -14.53 18.47
N GLY A 467 -38.21 -13.85 17.76
CA GLY A 467 -37.93 -12.54 17.15
C GLY A 467 -37.60 -11.44 18.17
N SER A 468 -36.81 -10.46 17.75
CA SER A 468 -36.52 -9.24 18.50
C SER A 468 -37.47 -8.11 18.10
N ALA A 469 -37.88 -7.29 19.07
CA ALA A 469 -38.67 -6.07 18.84
C ALA A 469 -37.91 -4.98 18.05
N ASP A 470 -36.57 -5.07 17.96
CA ASP A 470 -35.72 -4.08 17.28
C ASP A 470 -35.15 -4.59 15.94
N ALA A 471 -35.57 -5.75 15.43
CA ALA A 471 -35.05 -6.32 14.19
C ALA A 471 -35.67 -5.71 12.91
N SER A 472 -35.74 -4.38 12.79
CA SER A 472 -36.40 -3.73 11.63
C SER A 472 -35.79 -4.11 10.29
N GLU A 473 -34.46 -4.31 10.25
CA GLU A 473 -33.70 -4.72 9.07
C GLU A 473 -33.50 -6.24 9.00
N GLY A 474 -34.03 -6.99 9.99
CA GLY A 474 -33.86 -8.42 10.08
C GLY A 474 -32.74 -8.87 11.01
N TYR A 475 -32.08 -9.98 10.66
CA TYR A 475 -31.07 -10.62 11.49
C TYR A 475 -29.80 -10.95 10.71
N TYR A 476 -28.65 -10.78 11.34
CA TYR A 476 -27.40 -11.39 10.89
C TYR A 476 -27.15 -12.67 11.66
N VAL A 477 -26.79 -13.72 10.92
CA VAL A 477 -26.47 -15.04 11.44
C VAL A 477 -24.99 -15.28 11.28
N TYR A 478 -24.34 -15.69 12.35
CA TYR A 478 -22.91 -15.92 12.43
C TYR A 478 -22.60 -17.33 12.90
N ARG A 479 -21.38 -17.78 12.63
CA ARG A 479 -20.85 -19.07 13.06
C ARG A 479 -19.40 -18.96 13.56
N ALA A 480 -19.09 -19.71 14.60
CA ALA A 480 -17.76 -19.93 15.16
C ALA A 480 -17.56 -21.43 15.47
N ARG A 481 -16.34 -21.80 15.85
CA ARG A 481 -16.01 -23.16 16.34
C ARG A 481 -16.19 -23.33 17.83
N THR A 482 -16.08 -22.23 18.57
CA THR A 482 -16.18 -22.18 20.03
C THR A 482 -17.10 -21.04 20.43
N PRO A 483 -17.75 -21.12 21.61
CA PRO A 483 -18.58 -20.03 22.13
C PRO A 483 -17.82 -18.71 22.31
N ALA A 484 -16.49 -18.77 22.49
CA ALA A 484 -15.62 -17.59 22.59
C ALA A 484 -15.34 -16.87 21.24
N GLY A 485 -15.86 -17.37 20.12
CA GLY A 485 -15.58 -16.83 18.79
C GLY A 485 -14.22 -17.25 18.22
N PRO A 486 -13.69 -16.54 17.20
CA PRO A 486 -14.33 -15.44 16.48
C PRO A 486 -15.53 -15.91 15.63
N PHE A 487 -16.62 -15.13 15.66
CA PHE A 487 -17.82 -15.37 14.87
C PHE A 487 -17.73 -14.71 13.50
N PHE A 488 -18.05 -15.46 12.44
CA PHE A 488 -18.10 -15.00 11.05
C PHE A 488 -19.53 -15.03 10.54
N ARG A 489 -19.98 -13.97 9.87
CA ARG A 489 -21.33 -13.92 9.29
C ARG A 489 -21.45 -14.97 8.18
N ILE A 490 -22.51 -15.77 8.25
CA ILE A 490 -22.85 -16.80 7.24
C ILE A 490 -24.09 -16.42 6.42
N SER A 491 -24.91 -15.50 6.92
CA SER A 491 -26.00 -14.91 6.15
C SER A 491 -25.43 -13.90 5.14
N ALA A 492 -25.62 -14.15 3.84
CA ALA A 492 -25.14 -13.25 2.78
C ALA A 492 -25.85 -11.87 2.82
N GLN A 493 -27.13 -11.89 3.15
CA GLN A 493 -27.98 -10.72 3.41
C GLN A 493 -28.63 -10.87 4.79
N ALA A 494 -29.22 -9.80 5.33
CA ALA A 494 -30.02 -9.92 6.54
C ALA A 494 -31.19 -10.89 6.31
N VAL A 495 -31.40 -11.81 7.26
CA VAL A 495 -32.61 -12.64 7.30
C VAL A 495 -33.77 -11.71 7.61
N ALA A 496 -34.79 -11.67 6.75
CA ALA A 496 -35.89 -10.70 6.86
C ALA A 496 -36.54 -10.68 8.26
N SER A 497 -37.00 -9.51 8.71
CA SER A 497 -37.53 -9.27 10.06
C SER A 497 -38.64 -10.23 10.51
N GLY A 498 -39.50 -10.67 9.58
CA GLY A 498 -40.56 -11.65 9.83
C GLY A 498 -40.12 -13.12 9.78
N THR A 499 -38.84 -13.40 9.49
CA THR A 499 -38.30 -14.76 9.40
C THR A 499 -37.38 -15.03 10.58
N THR A 500 -37.73 -16.03 11.41
CA THR A 500 -36.97 -16.41 12.61
C THR A 500 -36.30 -17.77 12.50
N THR A 501 -35.99 -18.17 11.27
CA THR A 501 -35.28 -19.40 10.95
C THR A 501 -34.17 -19.15 9.94
N PHE A 502 -33.12 -19.95 9.98
CA PHE A 502 -32.03 -19.94 9.01
C PHE A 502 -31.46 -21.34 8.86
N THR A 503 -31.18 -21.77 7.64
CA THR A 503 -30.53 -23.07 7.40
C THR A 503 -29.09 -22.83 6.99
N ASP A 504 -28.14 -23.33 7.78
CA ASP A 504 -26.74 -23.43 7.38
C ASP A 504 -26.54 -24.75 6.62
N PRO A 505 -26.39 -24.72 5.27
CA PRO A 505 -26.32 -25.94 4.46
C PRO A 505 -25.01 -26.72 4.64
N ALA A 506 -24.00 -26.12 5.29
CA ALA A 506 -22.68 -26.73 5.45
C ALA A 506 -22.10 -26.38 6.83
N PRO A 507 -22.70 -26.89 7.93
CA PRO A 507 -22.17 -26.71 9.28
C PRO A 507 -20.72 -27.23 9.38
N LEU A 508 -19.97 -26.76 10.38
CA LEU A 508 -18.60 -27.22 10.56
C LEU A 508 -18.56 -28.71 10.90
N ASN A 509 -17.51 -29.40 10.46
CA ASN A 509 -17.20 -30.75 10.94
C ASN A 509 -16.86 -30.65 12.44
N GLY A 510 -17.69 -31.23 13.30
CA GLY A 510 -17.63 -31.06 14.76
C GLY A 510 -18.59 -29.97 15.28
N MET A 511 -18.24 -29.32 16.38
CA MET A 511 -19.11 -28.30 16.98
C MET A 511 -19.16 -27.03 16.11
N SER A 512 -20.37 -26.56 15.85
CA SER A 512 -20.68 -25.23 15.32
C SER A 512 -21.35 -24.40 16.42
N CYS A 513 -20.80 -23.24 16.73
CA CYS A 513 -21.45 -22.25 17.59
C CYS A 513 -22.09 -21.20 16.70
N TYR A 514 -23.40 -21.03 16.78
CA TYR A 514 -24.14 -20.02 16.05
C TYR A 514 -24.43 -18.82 16.92
N MET A 515 -24.51 -17.65 16.31
CA MET A 515 -24.95 -16.42 16.94
C MET A 515 -25.92 -15.69 16.03
N VAL A 516 -26.99 -15.15 16.59
CA VAL A 516 -27.96 -14.31 15.87
C VAL A 516 -28.01 -12.95 16.53
N ARG A 517 -27.87 -11.89 15.71
CA ARG A 517 -27.99 -10.49 16.14
C ARG A 517 -29.09 -9.80 15.34
N ALA A 518 -30.00 -9.13 16.02
CA ALA A 518 -31.00 -8.27 15.39
C ALA A 518 -30.30 -7.04 14.78
N VAL A 519 -30.79 -6.61 13.61
CA VAL A 519 -30.25 -5.48 12.86
C VAL A 519 -31.30 -4.37 12.79
N LYS A 520 -30.88 -3.14 13.11
CA LYS A 520 -31.73 -1.95 13.02
C LYS A 520 -30.98 -0.83 12.34
N LEU A 521 -31.58 -0.16 11.37
CA LEU A 521 -31.11 1.15 10.91
C LEU A 521 -31.56 2.19 11.94
N LEU A 522 -30.62 2.72 12.71
CA LEU A 522 -30.89 3.80 13.66
C LEU A 522 -30.71 5.14 12.97
N THR A 523 -31.68 6.04 13.17
CA THR A 523 -31.55 7.47 12.88
C THR A 523 -31.39 8.19 14.20
N THR A 524 -30.35 9.02 14.27
CA THR A 524 -29.93 9.77 15.45
C THR A 524 -29.69 11.22 15.03
N PRO A 525 -29.52 12.14 16.00
CA PRO A 525 -29.02 13.49 15.76
C PRO A 525 -27.58 13.55 15.18
N SER A 526 -26.95 12.40 14.91
CA SER A 526 -25.69 12.28 14.17
C SER A 526 -25.89 11.63 12.78
N GLY A 527 -27.12 11.50 12.30
CA GLY A 527 -27.44 10.80 11.04
C GLY A 527 -27.81 9.34 11.25
N SER A 528 -27.48 8.44 10.31
CA SER A 528 -27.96 7.06 10.34
C SER A 528 -26.86 5.99 10.22
N TYR A 529 -27.02 4.89 10.96
CA TYR A 529 -26.14 3.73 10.92
C TYR A 529 -26.87 2.43 11.27
N TYR A 530 -26.41 1.32 10.71
CA TYR A 530 -26.88 0.00 11.08
C TYR A 530 -26.28 -0.39 12.43
N ASN A 531 -27.15 -0.68 13.39
CA ASN A 531 -26.77 -1.12 14.72
C ASN A 531 -27.19 -2.58 14.93
N LEU A 532 -26.45 -3.26 15.82
CA LEU A 532 -26.66 -4.67 16.15
C LEU A 532 -26.99 -4.81 17.63
N SER A 533 -27.92 -5.72 17.93
CA SER A 533 -28.18 -6.19 19.29
C SER A 533 -27.01 -7.01 19.84
N GLN A 534 -27.12 -7.36 21.11
CA GLN A 534 -26.41 -8.50 21.67
C GLN A 534 -26.69 -9.79 20.88
N GLY A 535 -25.71 -10.68 20.89
CA GLY A 535 -25.77 -11.96 20.18
C GLY A 535 -26.37 -13.06 21.03
N THR A 536 -27.42 -13.71 20.53
CA THR A 536 -27.97 -14.92 21.15
C THR A 536 -27.32 -16.13 20.50
N THR A 537 -26.81 -17.06 21.30
CA THR A 537 -25.99 -18.16 20.80
C THR A 537 -26.65 -19.54 20.97
N ALA A 538 -26.25 -20.48 20.13
CA ALA A 538 -26.60 -21.89 20.23
C ALA A 538 -25.45 -22.75 19.72
N THR A 539 -25.34 -23.99 20.21
CA THR A 539 -24.37 -24.94 19.67
C THR A 539 -25.07 -26.04 18.89
N PHE A 540 -24.37 -26.56 17.89
CA PHE A 540 -24.81 -27.66 17.05
C PHE A 540 -23.63 -28.59 16.82
N SER A 541 -23.85 -29.89 16.98
CA SER A 541 -22.93 -30.90 16.47
C SER A 541 -23.71 -31.77 15.51
N PRO A 542 -23.27 -31.93 14.24
CA PRO A 542 -23.97 -32.80 13.32
C PRO A 542 -24.01 -34.22 13.90
N PRO A 543 -25.13 -34.96 13.75
CA PRO A 543 -25.16 -36.36 14.16
C PRO A 543 -24.06 -37.09 13.40
N THR A 544 -23.13 -37.72 14.14
CA THR A 544 -22.01 -38.47 13.57
C THR A 544 -22.56 -39.52 12.60
N PRO A 545 -22.38 -39.39 11.28
CA PRO A 545 -22.67 -40.48 10.36
C PRO A 545 -21.65 -41.59 10.63
N PRO A 546 -22.02 -42.88 10.52
CA PRO A 546 -21.07 -43.95 10.70
C PRO A 546 -19.89 -43.77 9.72
N ALA A 547 -18.67 -43.77 10.26
CA ALA A 547 -17.45 -43.72 9.46
C ALA A 547 -17.39 -44.98 8.58
N SER A 548 -17.74 -44.85 7.30
CA SER A 548 -17.44 -45.88 6.31
C SER A 548 -16.13 -45.49 5.62
N GLY A 549 -15.03 -46.04 6.12
CA GLY A 549 -13.79 -46.08 5.34
C GLY A 549 -14.00 -46.81 4.00
N GLY A 550 -13.15 -46.55 3.03
CA GLY A 550 -13.31 -47.10 1.68
C GLY A 550 -11.97 -47.35 0.98
N THR A 551 -11.81 -48.54 0.41
CA THR A 551 -10.70 -48.87 -0.48
C THR A 551 -11.12 -48.60 -1.93
N TRP A 552 -10.28 -47.90 -2.68
CA TRP A 552 -10.50 -47.68 -4.11
C TRP A 552 -10.36 -49.00 -4.87
N LEU A 553 -11.43 -49.42 -5.55
CA LEU A 553 -11.46 -50.59 -6.43
C LEU A 553 -11.05 -50.21 -7.86
N GLY A 554 -11.50 -49.04 -8.34
CA GLY A 554 -11.17 -48.53 -9.67
C GLY A 554 -11.57 -49.45 -10.81
N THR A 555 -12.70 -50.15 -10.69
CA THR A 555 -13.17 -51.15 -11.67
C THR A 555 -14.07 -50.56 -12.76
N LEU A 556 -14.68 -49.39 -12.53
CA LEU A 556 -15.63 -48.78 -13.47
C LEU A 556 -15.03 -47.61 -14.25
N SER A 557 -14.27 -46.72 -13.59
CA SER A 557 -13.67 -45.54 -14.21
C SER A 557 -12.60 -44.91 -13.32
N THR A 558 -11.90 -43.88 -13.81
CA THR A 558 -11.00 -43.06 -13.00
C THR A 558 -11.73 -42.06 -12.08
N ASN A 559 -13.03 -41.84 -12.22
CA ASN A 559 -13.72 -40.74 -11.53
C ASN A 559 -13.93 -41.02 -10.03
N TRP A 560 -13.27 -40.23 -9.17
CA TRP A 560 -13.38 -40.30 -7.71
C TRP A 560 -14.83 -40.34 -7.20
N ASN A 561 -15.73 -39.60 -7.87
CA ASN A 561 -17.11 -39.41 -7.44
C ASN A 561 -18.06 -40.52 -7.92
N THR A 562 -17.57 -41.61 -8.53
CA THR A 562 -18.39 -42.78 -8.88
C THR A 562 -18.47 -43.74 -7.70
N PRO A 563 -19.64 -43.93 -7.05
CA PRO A 563 -19.75 -44.76 -5.84
C PRO A 563 -19.29 -46.21 -6.05
N GLY A 564 -19.55 -46.79 -7.24
CA GLY A 564 -19.14 -48.16 -7.57
C GLY A 564 -17.63 -48.38 -7.72
N ASN A 565 -16.81 -47.31 -7.69
CA ASN A 565 -15.34 -47.44 -7.62
C ASN A 565 -14.83 -47.64 -6.17
N TRP A 566 -15.70 -47.61 -5.16
CA TRP A 566 -15.34 -47.74 -3.75
C TRP A 566 -15.84 -49.04 -3.15
N SER A 567 -15.04 -49.69 -2.29
CA SER A 567 -15.38 -50.96 -1.64
C SER A 567 -16.65 -50.89 -0.78
N SER A 568 -16.99 -49.71 -0.28
CA SER A 568 -18.22 -49.44 0.49
C SER A 568 -19.45 -49.19 -0.40
N GLY A 569 -19.28 -49.07 -1.71
CA GLY A 569 -20.34 -48.64 -2.64
C GLY A 569 -20.75 -47.18 -2.49
N VAL A 570 -20.02 -46.37 -1.70
CA VAL A 570 -20.31 -44.97 -1.38
C VAL A 570 -19.04 -44.14 -1.53
N VAL A 571 -19.15 -42.90 -2.02
CA VAL A 571 -18.01 -41.97 -2.14
C VAL A 571 -17.56 -41.50 -0.74
N PRO A 572 -16.26 -41.58 -0.38
CA PRO A 572 -15.74 -41.18 0.92
C PRO A 572 -16.02 -39.72 1.29
N MET A 573 -16.28 -39.48 2.58
CA MET A 573 -16.54 -38.17 3.18
C MET A 573 -15.44 -37.77 4.18
N ALA A 574 -15.57 -36.58 4.78
CA ALA A 574 -14.53 -35.93 5.59
C ALA A 574 -14.05 -36.72 6.84
N THR A 575 -14.81 -37.72 7.28
CA THR A 575 -14.50 -38.62 8.40
C THR A 575 -14.02 -40.01 7.93
N ALA A 576 -13.86 -40.23 6.63
CA ALA A 576 -13.47 -41.51 6.09
C ALA A 576 -11.94 -41.65 6.03
N THR A 577 -11.43 -42.81 6.42
CA THR A 577 -10.09 -43.26 6.04
C THR A 577 -10.15 -43.94 4.68
N VAL A 578 -9.34 -43.45 3.74
CA VAL A 578 -9.31 -43.91 2.35
C VAL A 578 -8.00 -44.61 2.02
N ILE A 579 -8.09 -45.75 1.33
CA ILE A 579 -6.92 -46.50 0.83
C ILE A 579 -7.00 -46.59 -0.69
N VAL A 580 -5.94 -46.17 -1.39
CA VAL A 580 -5.75 -46.40 -2.83
C VAL A 580 -4.71 -47.50 -3.02
N PRO A 581 -5.09 -48.72 -3.43
CA PRO A 581 -4.17 -49.81 -3.67
C PRO A 581 -3.47 -49.67 -5.03
N ALA A 582 -2.41 -50.46 -5.24
CA ALA A 582 -1.82 -50.62 -6.56
C ALA A 582 -2.59 -51.63 -7.42
N GLY A 583 -2.34 -51.60 -8.74
CA GLY A 583 -2.87 -52.58 -9.69
C GLY A 583 -4.37 -52.45 -9.99
N THR A 584 -5.04 -51.39 -9.53
CA THR A 584 -6.43 -51.10 -9.92
C THR A 584 -6.52 -50.80 -11.42
N PRO A 585 -7.55 -51.28 -12.13
CA PRO A 585 -7.71 -51.03 -13.58
C PRO A 585 -7.71 -49.53 -13.94
N PHE A 586 -8.34 -48.70 -13.10
CA PHE A 586 -8.40 -47.25 -13.27
C PHE A 586 -7.95 -46.53 -11.99
N ALA A 587 -6.82 -45.83 -12.07
CA ALA A 587 -6.34 -45.00 -10.96
C ALA A 587 -7.26 -43.79 -10.72
N PRO A 588 -7.50 -43.38 -9.45
CA PRO A 588 -8.43 -42.31 -9.12
C PRO A 588 -7.98 -40.94 -9.63
N THR A 589 -8.94 -40.20 -10.17
CA THR A 589 -8.86 -38.80 -10.59
C THR A 589 -10.02 -38.01 -9.95
N LEU A 590 -9.68 -36.98 -9.17
CA LEU A 590 -10.63 -36.06 -8.54
C LEU A 590 -10.71 -34.76 -9.35
N SER A 591 -11.85 -34.50 -9.99
CA SER A 591 -12.14 -33.24 -10.70
C SER A 591 -13.05 -32.28 -9.94
N GLY A 592 -13.67 -32.72 -8.84
CA GLY A 592 -14.52 -31.92 -7.96
C GLY A 592 -13.86 -31.63 -6.61
N LYS A 593 -14.69 -31.30 -5.61
CA LYS A 593 -14.23 -31.10 -4.22
C LYS A 593 -14.50 -32.37 -3.41
N ALA A 594 -13.50 -32.82 -2.64
CA ALA A 594 -13.64 -33.92 -1.70
C ALA A 594 -12.90 -33.60 -0.39
N ALA A 595 -13.33 -34.24 0.70
CA ALA A 595 -12.64 -34.20 1.98
C ALA A 595 -12.62 -35.61 2.56
N VAL A 596 -11.51 -35.99 3.21
CA VAL A 596 -11.32 -37.27 3.90
C VAL A 596 -10.58 -37.06 5.21
N GLU A 597 -10.71 -37.99 6.15
CA GLU A 597 -9.99 -37.92 7.42
C GLU A 597 -8.52 -38.27 7.21
N GLN A 598 -8.27 -39.42 6.57
CA GLN A 598 -6.94 -39.91 6.28
C GLN A 598 -6.89 -40.48 4.85
N LEU A 599 -5.78 -40.26 4.16
CA LEU A 599 -5.49 -40.80 2.83
C LEU A 599 -4.27 -41.72 2.91
N THR A 600 -4.40 -42.96 2.44
CA THR A 600 -3.30 -43.91 2.27
C THR A 600 -3.13 -44.25 0.79
N LEU A 601 -1.94 -44.03 0.24
CA LEU A 601 -1.54 -44.54 -1.08
C LEU A 601 -0.59 -45.72 -0.88
N ALA A 602 -0.98 -46.91 -1.33
CA ALA A 602 -0.14 -48.10 -1.28
C ALA A 602 1.06 -47.99 -2.24
N PRO A 603 2.12 -48.82 -2.11
CA PRO A 603 3.27 -48.80 -3.00
C PRO A 603 2.82 -48.91 -4.47
N GLN A 604 3.32 -48.03 -5.36
CA GLN A 604 2.96 -47.93 -6.79
C GLN A 604 1.55 -47.39 -7.10
N ALA A 605 0.77 -46.99 -6.09
CA ALA A 605 -0.54 -46.36 -6.31
C ALA A 605 -0.39 -44.94 -6.88
N ARG A 606 -1.44 -44.46 -7.59
CA ARG A 606 -1.48 -43.10 -8.16
C ARG A 606 -2.80 -42.41 -7.83
N LEU A 607 -2.73 -41.16 -7.37
CA LEU A 607 -3.90 -40.27 -7.24
C LEU A 607 -3.66 -38.99 -8.03
N THR A 608 -4.64 -38.61 -8.86
CA THR A 608 -4.61 -37.32 -9.59
C THR A 608 -5.71 -36.39 -9.09
N ILE A 609 -5.36 -35.17 -8.72
CA ILE A 609 -6.29 -34.06 -8.50
C ILE A 609 -6.25 -33.22 -9.77
N ALA A 610 -7.31 -33.29 -10.58
CA ALA A 610 -7.39 -32.61 -11.86
C ALA A 610 -7.51 -31.08 -11.69
N ALA A 611 -7.33 -30.32 -12.78
CA ALA A 611 -7.58 -28.88 -12.79
C ALA A 611 -9.01 -28.58 -12.32
N GLY A 612 -9.16 -27.60 -11.41
CA GLY A 612 -10.43 -27.27 -10.74
C GLY A 612 -10.82 -28.20 -9.58
N GLY A 613 -10.16 -29.36 -9.42
CA GLY A 613 -10.39 -30.29 -8.33
C GLY A 613 -9.67 -29.88 -7.03
N SER A 614 -10.26 -30.21 -5.88
CA SER A 614 -9.64 -29.95 -4.57
C SER A 614 -9.87 -31.09 -3.58
N LEU A 615 -8.82 -31.63 -2.97
CA LEU A 615 -8.90 -32.59 -1.87
C LEU A 615 -8.47 -31.97 -0.54
N ARG A 616 -9.25 -32.16 0.52
CA ARG A 616 -8.88 -31.81 1.90
C ARG A 616 -8.65 -33.10 2.71
N VAL A 617 -7.51 -33.21 3.39
CA VAL A 617 -7.16 -34.35 4.25
C VAL A 617 -6.92 -33.85 5.66
N SER A 618 -7.64 -34.40 6.65
CA SER A 618 -7.57 -33.92 8.03
C SER A 618 -6.31 -34.35 8.77
N LEU A 619 -5.86 -35.59 8.53
CA LEU A 619 -4.65 -36.19 9.10
C LEU A 619 -3.52 -36.27 8.07
N GLN A 620 -2.29 -36.56 8.52
CA GLN A 620 -1.16 -36.73 7.61
C GLN A 620 -1.44 -37.85 6.60
N PRO A 621 -1.35 -37.58 5.29
CA PRO A 621 -1.43 -38.60 4.27
C PRO A 621 -0.30 -39.63 4.43
N VAL A 622 -0.63 -40.92 4.30
CA VAL A 622 0.33 -42.03 4.31
C VAL A 622 0.64 -42.40 2.86
N VAL A 623 1.76 -41.90 2.33
CA VAL A 623 2.21 -42.23 0.97
C VAL A 623 3.31 -43.27 1.06
N GLN A 624 2.96 -44.54 0.84
CA GLN A 624 3.89 -45.66 1.05
C GLN A 624 4.93 -45.73 -0.09
N PRO A 625 6.23 -45.93 0.22
CA PRO A 625 7.28 -45.97 -0.79
C PRO A 625 7.16 -47.19 -1.70
N ALA A 626 7.36 -46.98 -3.02
CA ALA A 626 7.49 -48.08 -3.96
C ALA A 626 8.83 -48.81 -3.80
N PRO A 627 8.91 -50.13 -4.07
CA PRO A 627 10.17 -50.86 -4.10
C PRO A 627 11.18 -50.24 -5.10
N ALA A 628 12.48 -50.45 -4.86
CA ALA A 628 13.51 -50.02 -5.78
C ALA A 628 13.27 -50.61 -7.19
N ALA A 629 13.46 -49.77 -8.22
CA ALA A 629 13.18 -50.06 -9.64
C ALA A 629 11.70 -50.18 -10.05
N ALA A 630 10.73 -50.03 -9.13
CA ALA A 630 9.31 -49.93 -9.46
C ALA A 630 8.90 -48.48 -9.77
N PRO A 631 7.82 -48.25 -10.55
CA PRO A 631 7.20 -46.93 -10.66
C PRO A 631 6.85 -46.36 -9.27
N ALA A 632 7.17 -45.09 -9.05
CA ALA A 632 6.94 -44.44 -7.77
C ALA A 632 5.45 -44.35 -7.42
N THR A 633 5.13 -44.42 -6.13
CA THR A 633 3.81 -44.04 -5.61
C THR A 633 3.61 -42.56 -5.85
N ALA A 634 2.56 -42.17 -6.57
CA ALA A 634 2.47 -40.84 -7.17
C ALA A 634 1.23 -40.05 -6.72
N LEU A 635 1.47 -38.86 -6.20
CA LEU A 635 0.46 -37.83 -5.98
C LEU A 635 0.62 -36.74 -7.04
N VAL A 636 -0.41 -36.49 -7.84
CA VAL A 636 -0.37 -35.55 -8.96
C VAL A 636 -1.42 -34.47 -8.80
N LEU A 637 -0.99 -33.21 -8.71
CA LEU A 637 -1.85 -32.04 -8.81
C LEU A 637 -1.71 -31.48 -10.23
N ALA A 638 -2.75 -31.63 -11.04
CA ALA A 638 -2.69 -31.28 -12.46
C ALA A 638 -2.59 -29.76 -12.68
N ALA A 639 -1.90 -29.37 -13.75
CA ALA A 639 -1.75 -27.96 -14.13
C ALA A 639 -3.10 -27.32 -14.46
N GLY A 640 -3.25 -26.04 -14.13
CA GLY A 640 -4.36 -25.20 -14.52
C GLY A 640 -4.13 -24.49 -15.86
N THR A 641 -5.14 -23.74 -16.28
CA THR A 641 -5.06 -22.78 -17.38
C THR A 641 -5.22 -21.36 -16.83
N ALA A 642 -5.23 -20.34 -17.70
CA ALA A 642 -5.52 -18.97 -17.28
C ALA A 642 -6.92 -18.79 -16.66
N THR A 643 -7.88 -19.68 -16.99
CA THR A 643 -9.29 -19.60 -16.53
C THR A 643 -9.70 -20.70 -15.56
N VAL A 644 -8.95 -21.80 -15.50
CA VAL A 644 -9.23 -22.94 -14.60
C VAL A 644 -8.06 -23.11 -13.65
N PRO A 645 -8.26 -22.98 -12.32
CA PRO A 645 -7.20 -23.24 -11.34
C PRO A 645 -6.62 -24.65 -11.50
N GLY A 646 -5.35 -24.84 -11.14
CA GLY A 646 -4.78 -26.19 -11.06
C GLY A 646 -5.41 -27.01 -9.93
N GLY A 647 -5.05 -28.29 -9.85
CA GLY A 647 -5.48 -29.14 -8.75
C GLY A 647 -4.97 -28.64 -7.40
N ARG A 648 -5.77 -28.79 -6.35
CA ARG A 648 -5.41 -28.37 -4.98
C ARG A 648 -5.47 -29.54 -3.98
N LEU A 649 -4.43 -29.68 -3.16
CA LEU A 649 -4.44 -30.55 -1.97
C LEU A 649 -4.25 -29.68 -0.74
N THR A 650 -5.10 -29.87 0.27
CA THR A 650 -4.96 -29.24 1.58
C THR A 650 -4.80 -30.31 2.66
N VAL A 651 -3.68 -30.29 3.38
CA VAL A 651 -3.42 -31.18 4.52
C VAL A 651 -3.51 -30.37 5.81
N LEU A 652 -4.42 -30.77 6.70
CA LEU A 652 -4.74 -30.05 7.94
C LEU A 652 -4.02 -30.56 9.18
N ASP A 653 -3.21 -31.62 9.07
CA ASP A 653 -2.63 -32.26 10.25
C ASP A 653 -1.82 -31.26 11.08
N HIS A 654 -2.32 -31.02 12.30
CA HIS A 654 -1.81 -30.07 13.28
C HIS A 654 -1.14 -30.77 14.46
N SER A 655 -0.90 -32.08 14.40
CA SER A 655 -0.26 -32.77 15.53
C SER A 655 1.02 -32.01 15.90
N SER A 656 1.18 -31.65 17.18
CA SER A 656 2.31 -30.81 17.65
C SER A 656 3.68 -31.47 17.49
N ALA A 657 3.73 -32.66 16.88
CA ALA A 657 4.92 -33.34 16.48
C ALA A 657 5.59 -32.64 15.29
N LEU A 658 6.92 -32.59 15.30
CA LEU A 658 7.75 -32.13 14.18
C LEU A 658 7.46 -32.87 12.85
N ASN A 659 6.65 -33.93 12.87
CA ASN A 659 6.32 -34.80 11.74
C ASN A 659 4.96 -34.51 11.07
N ALA A 660 4.17 -33.57 11.59
CA ALA A 660 2.88 -33.22 11.00
C ALA A 660 3.02 -32.61 9.59
N GLY A 661 2.02 -32.82 8.73
CA GLY A 661 2.00 -32.32 7.35
C GLY A 661 2.15 -33.44 6.31
N LEU A 662 3.04 -33.27 5.32
CA LEU A 662 3.24 -34.25 4.25
C LEU A 662 4.64 -34.87 4.31
N LEU A 663 4.68 -36.20 4.46
CA LEU A 663 5.90 -37.02 4.39
C LEU A 663 5.94 -37.80 3.07
N LEU A 664 7.08 -37.72 2.39
CA LEU A 664 7.35 -38.40 1.12
C LEU A 664 8.73 -39.07 1.20
N ASP A 665 8.75 -40.40 1.20
CA ASP A 665 9.98 -41.20 1.27
C ASP A 665 10.51 -41.62 -0.11
N ALA A 666 11.67 -42.28 -0.14
CA ALA A 666 12.31 -42.76 -1.36
C ALA A 666 11.38 -43.74 -2.09
N GLY A 667 11.17 -43.57 -3.40
CA GLY A 667 10.19 -44.34 -4.15
C GLY A 667 8.78 -43.72 -4.15
N THR A 668 8.62 -42.50 -3.65
CA THR A 668 7.40 -41.67 -3.81
C THR A 668 7.64 -40.48 -4.74
N ALA A 669 6.58 -39.94 -5.33
CA ALA A 669 6.61 -38.78 -6.21
C ALA A 669 5.45 -37.81 -5.95
N LEU A 670 5.75 -36.52 -5.88
CA LEU A 670 4.77 -35.43 -5.88
C LEU A 670 4.99 -34.53 -7.09
N THR A 671 3.97 -34.38 -7.92
CA THR A 671 3.96 -33.45 -9.04
C THR A 671 2.94 -32.36 -8.79
N VAL A 672 3.39 -31.10 -8.75
CA VAL A 672 2.56 -29.90 -8.68
C VAL A 672 2.64 -29.18 -10.02
N GLY A 673 1.58 -29.27 -10.81
CA GLY A 673 1.49 -28.61 -12.11
C GLY A 673 1.49 -27.09 -12.02
N ASN A 674 1.67 -26.43 -13.16
CA ASN A 674 1.61 -24.97 -13.24
C ASN A 674 0.25 -24.44 -12.77
N GLY A 675 0.22 -23.56 -11.76
CA GLY A 675 -1.00 -23.02 -11.16
C GLY A 675 -1.77 -23.99 -10.25
N ALA A 676 -1.22 -25.18 -9.97
CA ALA A 676 -1.70 -26.09 -8.93
C ALA A 676 -1.11 -25.72 -7.57
N GLU A 677 -1.78 -26.06 -6.47
CA GLU A 677 -1.37 -25.64 -5.13
C GLU A 677 -1.40 -26.79 -4.11
N LEU A 678 -0.30 -26.97 -3.36
CA LEU A 678 -0.24 -27.78 -2.15
C LEU A 678 -0.31 -26.86 -0.92
N HIS A 679 -1.36 -27.01 -0.13
CA HIS A 679 -1.58 -26.27 1.11
C HIS A 679 -1.29 -27.17 2.32
N LEU A 680 -0.44 -26.72 3.23
CA LEU A 680 -0.04 -27.43 4.43
C LEU A 680 -0.28 -26.57 5.67
N LEU A 681 -0.99 -27.12 6.65
CA LEU A 681 -0.98 -26.59 8.03
C LEU A 681 0.23 -27.14 8.83
N GLY A 682 0.87 -28.20 8.33
CA GLY A 682 2.08 -28.82 8.91
C GLY A 682 3.35 -28.53 8.10
N SER A 683 4.33 -29.42 8.18
CA SER A 683 5.64 -29.38 7.51
C SER A 683 5.66 -30.18 6.20
N LEU A 684 6.63 -29.90 5.33
CA LEU A 684 6.96 -30.73 4.16
C LEU A 684 8.24 -31.51 4.44
N ARG A 685 8.17 -32.85 4.41
CA ARG A 685 9.31 -33.75 4.58
C ARG A 685 9.49 -34.60 3.34
N ALA A 686 10.62 -34.46 2.65
CA ALA A 686 10.94 -35.20 1.43
C ALA A 686 12.22 -36.04 1.58
N GLY A 687 12.07 -37.26 2.12
CA GLY A 687 13.12 -38.25 2.27
C GLY A 687 13.49 -38.90 0.93
N ALA A 688 14.31 -38.22 0.11
CA ALA A 688 14.73 -38.68 -1.22
C ALA A 688 13.59 -38.99 -2.22
N ALA A 689 12.40 -38.44 -1.99
CA ALA A 689 11.28 -38.47 -2.93
C ALA A 689 11.54 -37.60 -4.17
N THR A 690 10.84 -37.89 -5.26
CA THR A 690 10.85 -37.03 -6.46
C THR A 690 9.81 -35.92 -6.32
N LEU A 691 10.27 -34.68 -6.21
CA LEU A 691 9.41 -33.50 -6.17
C LEU A 691 9.52 -32.72 -7.48
N SER A 692 8.39 -32.39 -8.10
CA SER A 692 8.36 -31.60 -9.33
C SER A 692 7.29 -30.51 -9.25
N PHE A 693 7.72 -29.25 -9.11
CA PHE A 693 6.86 -28.08 -9.24
C PHE A 693 7.09 -27.45 -10.61
N ALA A 694 6.07 -27.48 -11.48
CA ALA A 694 6.16 -26.91 -12.82
C ALA A 694 5.77 -25.43 -12.80
N GLY A 695 6.58 -24.55 -13.41
CA GLY A 695 6.26 -23.12 -13.58
C GLY A 695 5.89 -22.45 -12.25
N ARG A 696 4.62 -22.06 -12.11
CA ARG A 696 4.01 -21.41 -10.93
C ARG A 696 3.29 -22.39 -9.99
N GLY A 697 3.65 -23.67 -9.98
CA GLY A 697 3.15 -24.63 -8.97
C GLY A 697 3.46 -24.15 -7.55
N GLY A 698 2.43 -24.07 -6.71
CA GLY A 698 2.48 -23.42 -5.41
C GLY A 698 2.64 -24.39 -4.23
N LEU A 699 3.48 -24.01 -3.28
CA LEU A 699 3.53 -24.55 -1.92
C LEU A 699 3.09 -23.45 -0.95
N VAL A 700 1.99 -23.69 -0.25
CA VAL A 700 1.35 -22.73 0.64
C VAL A 700 1.36 -23.29 2.05
N PHE A 701 1.88 -22.51 2.98
CA PHE A 701 1.78 -22.77 4.41
C PHE A 701 0.70 -21.86 4.99
N ASP A 702 -0.36 -22.49 5.49
CA ASP A 702 -1.54 -21.81 6.03
C ASP A 702 -1.61 -21.96 7.54
N ARG A 703 -2.26 -20.98 8.16
CA ARG A 703 -2.57 -21.00 9.57
C ARG A 703 -3.80 -21.88 9.85
N ASP A 704 -3.72 -22.66 10.93
CA ASP A 704 -4.93 -23.13 11.60
C ASP A 704 -5.47 -22.04 12.54
N SER A 705 -6.57 -21.39 12.15
CA SER A 705 -7.25 -20.40 13.01
C SER A 705 -7.95 -21.02 14.23
N THR A 706 -7.86 -22.34 14.39
CA THR A 706 -8.62 -23.15 15.35
C THR A 706 -7.78 -23.71 16.50
N VAL A 707 -6.45 -23.55 16.46
CA VAL A 707 -5.49 -23.99 17.49
C VAL A 707 -4.89 -22.76 18.20
N TYR A 708 -4.84 -22.77 19.54
CA TYR A 708 -4.30 -21.67 20.37
C TYR A 708 -3.30 -22.20 21.43
N PRO A 709 -2.14 -21.54 21.66
CA PRO A 709 -1.64 -20.38 20.93
C PRO A 709 -1.25 -20.78 19.49
N PRO A 710 -1.52 -19.93 18.49
CA PRO A 710 -1.27 -20.27 17.11
C PRO A 710 0.17 -19.85 16.77
N LEU A 711 1.14 -20.70 17.10
CA LEU A 711 2.44 -20.64 16.45
C LEU A 711 2.48 -21.78 15.43
N GLY A 712 1.97 -21.52 14.22
CA GLY A 712 2.20 -22.44 13.12
C GLY A 712 3.69 -22.37 12.75
N ARG A 713 4.41 -23.40 13.17
CA ARG A 713 5.83 -23.58 12.90
C ARG A 713 5.96 -24.68 11.87
N HIS A 714 6.35 -24.28 10.67
CA HIS A 714 6.53 -25.16 9.53
C HIS A 714 8.01 -25.43 9.30
N ILE A 715 8.30 -26.59 8.73
CA ILE A 715 9.64 -26.98 8.30
C ILE A 715 9.57 -27.51 6.87
N ILE A 716 10.50 -27.10 6.02
CA ILE A 716 10.84 -27.85 4.81
C ILE A 716 12.14 -28.59 5.10
N THR A 717 12.13 -29.91 4.99
CA THR A 717 13.32 -30.75 5.19
C THR A 717 13.34 -31.91 4.19
N GLY A 718 14.52 -32.35 3.79
CA GLY A 718 14.66 -33.46 2.85
C GLY A 718 16.11 -33.78 2.51
N ALA A 719 16.33 -34.92 1.86
CA ALA A 719 17.65 -35.39 1.45
C ALA A 719 18.21 -34.66 0.20
N SER A 720 17.34 -34.01 -0.56
CA SER A 720 17.65 -33.30 -1.82
C SER A 720 17.11 -31.87 -1.78
N ALA A 721 17.61 -31.02 -2.69
CA ALA A 721 17.08 -29.68 -2.86
C ALA A 721 15.60 -29.71 -3.31
N VAL A 722 14.78 -28.82 -2.75
CA VAL A 722 13.36 -28.67 -3.08
C VAL A 722 13.20 -27.45 -3.98
N ALA A 723 12.83 -27.65 -5.24
CA ALA A 723 12.52 -26.55 -6.16
C ALA A 723 11.02 -26.28 -6.18
N VAL A 724 10.61 -25.04 -5.88
CA VAL A 724 9.20 -24.62 -5.77
C VAL A 724 8.94 -23.46 -6.73
N GLY A 725 7.80 -23.49 -7.42
CA GLY A 725 7.34 -22.37 -8.25
C GLY A 725 7.05 -21.13 -7.40
N ILE A 726 5.96 -21.20 -6.64
CA ILE A 726 5.53 -20.16 -5.70
C ILE A 726 5.59 -20.71 -4.28
N LEU A 727 6.29 -20.02 -3.38
CA LEU A 727 6.24 -20.29 -1.94
C LEU A 727 5.40 -19.22 -1.24
N ARG A 728 4.32 -19.61 -0.56
CA ARG A 728 3.46 -18.68 0.17
C ARG A 728 3.41 -19.03 1.65
N LEU A 729 3.57 -18.03 2.51
CA LEU A 729 3.33 -18.11 3.95
C LEU A 729 2.19 -17.15 4.28
N SER A 730 0.99 -17.68 4.55
CA SER A 730 -0.26 -16.92 4.40
C SER A 730 -0.64 -15.98 5.56
N ASP A 731 -0.02 -16.09 6.75
CA ASP A 731 -0.33 -15.26 7.93
C ASP A 731 0.94 -14.73 8.61
N SER A 732 0.85 -13.54 9.21
CA SER A 732 1.97 -12.86 9.86
C SER A 732 2.54 -13.54 11.11
N ARG A 733 1.80 -14.46 11.70
CA ARG A 733 2.22 -15.23 12.88
C ARG A 733 2.95 -16.53 12.53
N GLU A 734 2.93 -16.94 11.27
CA GLU A 734 3.55 -18.19 10.83
C GLU A 734 5.08 -18.07 10.80
N THR A 735 5.76 -19.16 11.14
CA THR A 735 7.21 -19.30 11.00
C THR A 735 7.57 -20.53 10.18
N LEU A 736 8.32 -20.35 9.09
CA LEU A 736 8.81 -21.43 8.25
C LEU A 736 10.33 -21.57 8.36
N ALA A 737 10.82 -22.72 8.80
CA ALA A 737 12.25 -23.05 8.82
C ALA A 737 12.65 -23.91 7.61
N LEU A 738 13.76 -23.53 6.96
CA LEU A 738 14.32 -24.29 5.84
C LEU A 738 15.49 -25.14 6.34
N ASN A 739 15.34 -26.46 6.34
CA ASN A 739 16.36 -27.40 6.84
C ASN A 739 17.05 -28.20 5.73
N CYS A 740 16.69 -27.93 4.47
CA CYS A 740 17.38 -28.40 3.27
C CYS A 740 17.38 -27.28 2.22
N PRO A 741 18.21 -27.36 1.17
CA PRO A 741 18.22 -26.35 0.12
C PRO A 741 16.83 -26.19 -0.51
N VAL A 742 16.34 -24.95 -0.57
CA VAL A 742 15.08 -24.60 -1.23
C VAL A 742 15.35 -23.59 -2.34
N GLN A 743 14.95 -23.94 -3.56
CA GLN A 743 15.10 -23.12 -4.75
C GLN A 743 13.73 -22.59 -5.17
N ILE A 744 13.60 -21.27 -5.23
CA ILE A 744 12.38 -20.61 -5.72
C ILE A 744 12.56 -20.32 -7.19
N LEU A 745 11.58 -20.74 -8.00
CA LEU A 745 11.58 -20.56 -9.44
C LEU A 745 10.85 -19.27 -9.84
N SER A 746 9.78 -18.88 -9.15
CA SER A 746 8.96 -17.73 -9.52
C SER A 746 8.92 -16.66 -8.43
N GLN A 747 8.28 -16.92 -7.28
CA GLN A 747 8.11 -15.88 -6.27
C GLN A 747 7.88 -16.42 -4.87
N ILE A 748 8.19 -15.59 -3.86
CA ILE A 748 7.79 -15.79 -2.48
C ILE A 748 6.76 -14.74 -2.08
N GLU A 749 5.62 -15.19 -1.55
CA GLU A 749 4.60 -14.35 -0.93
C GLU A 749 4.65 -14.58 0.58
N ASN A 750 5.39 -13.74 1.30
CA ASN A 750 5.68 -13.95 2.72
C ASN A 750 4.94 -12.95 3.61
N TYR A 751 3.90 -13.40 4.30
CA TYR A 751 3.22 -12.60 5.31
C TYR A 751 3.86 -12.76 6.70
N GLY A 752 4.57 -13.87 6.97
CA GLY A 752 5.14 -14.25 8.27
C GLY A 752 6.67 -14.15 8.37
N LEU A 753 7.30 -15.13 9.04
CA LEU A 753 8.75 -15.25 9.24
C LEU A 753 9.31 -16.48 8.51
N ILE A 754 10.30 -16.29 7.63
CA ILE A 754 11.07 -17.38 7.03
C ILE A 754 12.47 -17.43 7.66
N GLN A 755 12.79 -18.52 8.35
CA GLN A 755 14.13 -18.85 8.83
C GLN A 755 14.87 -19.59 7.72
N THR A 756 15.70 -18.84 7.00
CA THR A 756 16.34 -19.31 5.77
C THR A 756 17.42 -20.35 6.02
N ASN A 757 18.09 -20.31 7.18
CA ASN A 757 19.24 -21.16 7.53
C ASN A 757 20.30 -21.27 6.42
N ALA A 758 20.48 -20.21 5.62
CA ALA A 758 21.33 -20.18 4.43
C ALA A 758 20.96 -21.22 3.34
N GLN A 759 19.73 -21.72 3.35
CA GLN A 759 19.20 -22.71 2.41
C GLN A 759 18.34 -22.12 1.29
N LEU A 760 17.99 -20.83 1.35
CA LEU A 760 17.08 -20.20 0.39
C LEU A 760 17.84 -19.66 -0.83
N THR A 761 17.44 -20.10 -2.02
CA THR A 761 17.94 -19.57 -3.30
C THR A 761 16.80 -19.07 -4.17
N LEU A 762 16.83 -17.80 -4.58
CA LEU A 762 16.00 -17.27 -5.65
C LEU A 762 16.71 -17.53 -6.99
N ARG A 763 16.13 -18.38 -7.85
CA ARG A 763 16.74 -18.80 -9.11
C ARG A 763 16.59 -17.73 -10.19
N SER A 764 17.56 -17.68 -11.11
CA SER A 764 17.50 -16.81 -12.28
C SER A 764 18.05 -17.54 -13.50
N THR A 765 17.29 -17.50 -14.59
CA THR A 765 17.61 -18.09 -15.89
C THR A 765 17.16 -17.15 -17.01
N LEU A 766 17.46 -17.49 -18.27
CA LEU A 766 16.96 -16.73 -19.41
C LEU A 766 15.43 -16.59 -19.34
N GLY A 767 14.95 -15.35 -19.32
CA GLY A 767 13.51 -15.05 -19.27
C GLY A 767 12.82 -15.45 -17.95
N GLN A 768 13.53 -15.67 -16.85
CA GLN A 768 12.91 -15.96 -15.56
C GLN A 768 13.77 -15.48 -14.39
N GLN A 769 13.19 -14.66 -13.51
CA GLN A 769 13.84 -14.16 -12.30
C GLN A 769 12.94 -14.44 -11.10
N ALA A 770 13.38 -15.24 -10.14
CA ALA A 770 12.64 -15.40 -8.89
C ALA A 770 12.76 -14.15 -8.02
N ILE A 771 11.65 -13.77 -7.37
CA ILE A 771 11.55 -12.53 -6.58
C ILE A 771 11.00 -12.76 -5.18
N LEU A 772 11.25 -11.79 -4.29
CA LEU A 772 10.45 -11.59 -3.09
C LEU A 772 9.28 -10.68 -3.45
N THR A 773 8.05 -11.18 -3.44
CA THR A 773 6.89 -10.38 -3.86
C THR A 773 6.46 -9.44 -2.73
N PRO A 774 6.28 -8.13 -3.02
CA PRO A 774 5.63 -7.21 -2.10
C PRO A 774 4.19 -7.66 -1.79
N VAL A 775 3.89 -7.88 -0.52
CA VAL A 775 2.55 -8.24 -0.03
C VAL A 775 2.00 -7.14 0.88
N VAL A 776 0.68 -7.05 0.96
CA VAL A 776 -0.03 -6.13 1.87
C VAL A 776 -0.71 -6.96 2.96
N PRO A 777 -0.27 -6.89 4.24
CA PRO A 777 -0.75 -7.77 5.30
C PRO A 777 -2.16 -7.44 5.84
N GLY A 778 -3.04 -6.88 4.99
CA GLY A 778 -4.42 -6.51 5.30
C GLY A 778 -4.75 -5.06 4.94
N PRO A 779 -6.03 -4.68 4.91
CA PRO A 779 -6.47 -3.32 4.59
C PRO A 779 -5.83 -2.29 5.54
N GLY A 780 -5.27 -1.22 4.99
CA GLY A 780 -4.65 -0.13 5.77
C GLY A 780 -3.22 -0.40 6.29
N ARG A 781 -2.59 -1.53 5.95
CA ARG A 781 -1.18 -1.81 6.29
C ARG A 781 -0.23 -1.43 5.15
N VAL A 782 1.01 -1.09 5.50
CA VAL A 782 2.10 -0.81 4.54
C VAL A 782 2.57 -2.11 3.88
N ARG A 783 3.01 -2.03 2.62
CA ARG A 783 3.64 -3.16 1.92
C ARG A 783 4.84 -3.71 2.69
N THR A 784 5.09 -5.01 2.56
CA THR A 784 6.26 -5.70 3.10
C THR A 784 6.74 -6.77 2.12
N LEU A 785 8.04 -7.10 2.13
CA LEU A 785 8.58 -8.30 1.47
C LEU A 785 8.49 -9.56 2.36
N GLY A 786 7.99 -9.39 3.59
CA GLY A 786 7.99 -10.40 4.64
C GLY A 786 9.26 -10.37 5.50
N ARG A 787 9.26 -11.13 6.60
CA ARG A 787 10.42 -11.21 7.51
C ARG A 787 11.28 -12.42 7.17
N TYR A 788 12.60 -12.23 7.12
CA TYR A 788 13.58 -13.29 6.87
C TYR A 788 14.67 -13.24 7.92
N THR A 789 15.09 -14.40 8.42
CA THR A 789 16.26 -14.53 9.29
C THR A 789 17.29 -15.45 8.64
N GLY A 790 18.54 -15.01 8.60
CA GLY A 790 19.63 -15.67 7.88
C GLY A 790 19.80 -15.20 6.42
N ASN A 791 20.74 -15.85 5.72
CA ASN A 791 21.13 -15.45 4.37
C ASN A 791 20.22 -16.04 3.29
N VAL A 792 19.92 -15.22 2.29
CA VAL A 792 19.29 -15.59 1.03
C VAL A 792 20.35 -15.51 -0.07
N THR A 793 20.34 -16.47 -1.00
CA THR A 793 21.10 -16.39 -2.24
C THR A 793 20.18 -15.93 -3.37
N VAL A 794 20.45 -14.75 -3.94
CA VAL A 794 19.71 -14.21 -5.08
C VAL A 794 20.55 -14.38 -6.33
N GLN A 795 20.05 -15.16 -7.28
CA GLN A 795 20.69 -15.32 -8.58
C GLN A 795 20.29 -14.19 -9.53
N VAL A 796 21.24 -13.78 -10.37
CA VAL A 796 21.02 -12.80 -11.45
C VAL A 796 21.63 -13.36 -12.73
N TYR A 797 20.79 -13.67 -13.69
CA TYR A 797 21.19 -14.13 -15.02
C TYR A 797 21.57 -12.94 -15.90
N VAL A 798 22.79 -12.94 -16.40
CA VAL A 798 23.28 -11.95 -17.36
C VAL A 798 22.92 -12.43 -18.77
N ASP A 799 21.94 -11.81 -19.40
CA ASP A 799 21.54 -12.16 -20.77
C ASP A 799 22.64 -11.82 -21.79
N GLY A 800 23.06 -12.83 -22.54
CA GLY A 800 24.05 -12.71 -23.62
C GLY A 800 23.43 -12.49 -25.00
N SER A 801 22.10 -12.36 -25.13
CA SER A 801 21.43 -12.18 -26.42
C SER A 801 21.97 -11.00 -27.25
N ARG A 802 22.33 -9.89 -26.58
CA ARG A 802 22.95 -8.71 -27.21
C ARG A 802 24.48 -8.80 -27.33
N ASN A 803 25.14 -9.38 -26.33
CA ASN A 803 26.58 -9.62 -26.35
C ASN A 803 26.89 -10.90 -25.53
N PRO A 804 27.15 -12.04 -26.20
CA PRO A 804 27.51 -13.28 -25.51
C PRO A 804 28.98 -13.31 -25.07
N GLY A 805 29.83 -12.47 -25.66
CA GLY A 805 31.26 -12.35 -25.34
C GLY A 805 31.53 -11.54 -24.08
N LEU A 806 32.80 -11.21 -23.85
CA LEU A 806 33.20 -10.33 -22.76
C LEU A 806 32.51 -8.97 -22.92
N GLY A 807 32.19 -8.33 -21.81
CA GLY A 807 31.52 -7.04 -21.79
C GLY A 807 31.19 -6.58 -20.38
N TYR A 808 31.14 -5.27 -20.20
CA TYR A 808 30.75 -4.65 -18.93
C TYR A 808 29.26 -4.85 -18.64
N ARG A 809 28.96 -5.36 -17.45
CA ARG A 809 27.61 -5.60 -16.93
C ARG A 809 27.41 -4.75 -15.70
N HIS A 810 26.46 -3.83 -15.74
CA HIS A 810 26.15 -2.95 -14.61
C HIS A 810 25.21 -3.66 -13.67
N LEU A 811 25.69 -3.94 -12.47
CA LEU A 811 25.08 -4.82 -11.51
C LEU A 811 25.04 -4.18 -10.13
N THR A 812 24.23 -4.73 -9.25
CA THR A 812 24.18 -4.37 -7.83
C THR A 812 23.76 -5.58 -7.01
N PRO A 813 24.22 -5.74 -5.76
CA PRO A 813 23.74 -6.80 -4.90
C PRO A 813 22.31 -6.46 -4.39
N PRO A 814 21.32 -7.34 -4.54
CA PRO A 814 20.00 -7.19 -3.92
C PRO A 814 19.97 -7.68 -2.45
N VAL A 815 21.15 -7.83 -1.83
CA VAL A 815 21.34 -8.38 -0.48
C VAL A 815 22.43 -7.60 0.27
N THR A 816 22.29 -7.47 1.58
CA THR A 816 23.24 -6.82 2.50
C THR A 816 24.08 -7.86 3.27
N GLY A 817 25.04 -7.38 4.07
CA GLY A 817 25.72 -8.19 5.08
C GLY A 817 27.06 -8.77 4.64
N SER A 818 27.70 -9.52 5.53
CA SER A 818 29.12 -9.88 5.43
C SER A 818 29.46 -10.87 4.30
N LEU A 819 28.45 -11.52 3.71
CA LEU A 819 28.64 -12.44 2.59
C LEU A 819 28.46 -11.78 1.22
N ALA A 820 27.94 -10.55 1.16
CA ALA A 820 27.77 -9.79 -0.07
C ALA A 820 29.11 -9.16 -0.49
N THR A 821 30.09 -9.98 -0.87
CA THR A 821 31.46 -9.55 -1.22
C THR A 821 31.74 -9.74 -2.71
N ILE A 822 32.67 -8.94 -3.25
CA ILE A 822 33.03 -9.01 -4.67
C ILE A 822 33.55 -10.40 -5.08
N GLY A 823 34.33 -11.06 -4.22
CA GLY A 823 34.86 -12.39 -4.50
C GLY A 823 33.77 -13.47 -4.65
N ARG A 824 32.58 -13.27 -4.06
CA ARG A 824 31.45 -14.22 -4.15
C ARG A 824 30.70 -14.15 -5.48
N MET A 825 31.03 -13.19 -6.35
CA MET A 825 30.51 -13.13 -7.72
C MET A 825 31.19 -14.14 -8.67
N ALA A 826 32.18 -14.90 -8.21
CA ALA A 826 32.83 -15.92 -9.03
C ALA A 826 31.83 -17.00 -9.49
N THR A 827 31.98 -17.41 -10.75
CA THR A 827 31.24 -18.54 -11.34
C THR A 827 32.26 -19.57 -11.85
N SER A 828 31.79 -20.68 -12.42
CA SER A 828 32.67 -21.65 -13.09
C SER A 828 33.42 -21.07 -14.30
N THR A 829 32.97 -19.94 -14.84
CA THR A 829 33.45 -19.29 -16.07
C THR A 829 33.99 -17.87 -15.83
N PHE A 830 33.87 -17.35 -14.61
CA PHE A 830 34.27 -15.98 -14.27
C PHE A 830 34.95 -15.93 -12.89
N THR A 831 36.15 -15.36 -12.84
CA THR A 831 36.87 -15.06 -11.59
C THR A 831 37.06 -13.54 -11.48
N PRO A 832 36.52 -12.88 -10.44
CA PRO A 832 36.71 -11.46 -10.21
C PRO A 832 38.19 -11.11 -10.00
N VAL A 833 38.66 -10.07 -10.66
CA VAL A 833 40.00 -9.50 -10.48
C VAL A 833 39.84 -8.05 -10.01
N VAL A 834 40.48 -7.71 -8.89
CA VAL A 834 40.57 -6.34 -8.37
C VAL A 834 42.04 -5.96 -8.27
N ASN A 835 42.36 -4.70 -8.55
CA ASN A 835 43.72 -4.17 -8.46
C ASN A 835 43.69 -2.69 -8.06
N ILE A 836 43.91 -2.43 -6.77
CA ILE A 836 43.86 -1.09 -6.19
C ILE A 836 44.80 -0.09 -6.88
N ASN A 837 45.92 -0.55 -7.45
CA ASN A 837 46.86 0.32 -8.15
C ASN A 837 46.21 1.02 -9.35
N TYR A 838 45.14 0.46 -9.93
CA TYR A 838 44.35 1.10 -10.98
C TYR A 838 43.91 2.52 -10.57
N ASN A 839 43.59 2.71 -9.28
CA ASN A 839 43.09 3.97 -8.76
C ASN A 839 44.13 5.09 -8.73
N THR A 840 45.42 4.77 -8.94
CA THR A 840 46.54 5.73 -8.91
C THR A 840 47.29 5.81 -10.24
N ILE A 841 47.51 4.69 -10.93
CA ILE A 841 48.30 4.62 -12.18
C ILE A 841 47.49 4.22 -13.42
N GLY A 842 46.17 4.04 -13.28
CA GLY A 842 45.23 3.88 -14.38
C GLY A 842 45.32 2.54 -15.12
N PRO A 843 44.99 2.49 -16.42
CA PRO A 843 44.78 1.24 -17.17
C PRO A 843 46.06 0.44 -17.47
N SER A 844 47.23 0.93 -17.07
CA SER A 844 48.53 0.28 -17.28
C SER A 844 48.81 -0.88 -16.29
N VAL A 845 47.95 -1.07 -15.28
CA VAL A 845 48.14 -2.09 -14.25
C VAL A 845 48.04 -3.52 -14.78
N THR A 846 48.77 -4.44 -14.15
CA THR A 846 48.67 -5.88 -14.40
C THR A 846 48.56 -6.64 -13.06
N PRO A 847 47.59 -7.54 -12.88
CA PRO A 847 46.48 -7.82 -13.80
C PRO A 847 45.50 -6.64 -13.88
N PHE A 848 44.86 -6.46 -15.04
CA PHE A 848 43.83 -5.45 -15.25
C PHE A 848 42.55 -5.85 -14.47
N PRO A 849 41.89 -4.94 -13.72
CA PRO A 849 40.69 -5.30 -12.99
C PRO A 849 39.54 -5.71 -13.90
N THR A 850 38.72 -6.65 -13.44
CA THR A 850 37.45 -7.03 -14.11
C THR A 850 36.23 -6.50 -13.36
N VAL A 851 36.40 -5.91 -12.19
CA VAL A 851 35.32 -5.30 -11.39
C VAL A 851 35.69 -3.85 -11.04
N PHE A 852 34.75 -2.94 -11.28
CA PHE A 852 34.89 -1.52 -10.95
C PHE A 852 33.67 -0.97 -10.21
N THR A 853 33.91 -0.04 -9.31
CA THR A 853 32.93 0.91 -8.77
C THR A 853 33.07 2.25 -9.47
N TYR A 854 32.13 3.17 -9.27
CA TYR A 854 32.23 4.54 -9.76
C TYR A 854 32.28 5.53 -8.59
N ALA A 855 33.25 6.44 -8.64
CA ALA A 855 33.54 7.44 -7.61
C ALA A 855 33.58 8.82 -8.28
N GLN A 856 32.49 9.58 -8.15
CA GLN A 856 32.30 10.86 -8.83
C GLN A 856 33.36 11.90 -8.47
N GLU A 857 33.85 11.90 -7.23
CA GLU A 857 34.92 12.76 -6.75
C GLU A 857 36.25 12.60 -7.52
N SER A 858 36.37 11.55 -8.34
CA SER A 858 37.54 11.26 -9.17
C SER A 858 37.52 11.97 -10.52
N VAL A 859 36.33 12.36 -10.99
CA VAL A 859 36.15 13.05 -12.26
C VAL A 859 36.88 14.40 -12.18
N GLY A 860 37.83 14.62 -13.07
CA GLY A 860 38.65 15.83 -13.11
C GLY A 860 39.80 15.92 -12.08
N ARG A 861 40.03 14.89 -11.25
CA ARG A 861 41.07 14.90 -10.20
C ARG A 861 42.12 13.78 -10.32
N VAL A 862 42.00 12.88 -11.29
CA VAL A 862 42.99 11.81 -11.51
C VAL A 862 44.19 12.30 -12.34
N PRO A 863 45.46 12.01 -11.94
CA PRO A 863 46.64 12.63 -12.57
C PRO A 863 47.00 12.15 -13.98
N TRP A 864 46.45 11.02 -14.43
CA TRP A 864 46.93 10.28 -15.61
C TRP A 864 46.01 10.37 -16.85
N ALA A 865 44.91 11.13 -16.80
CA ALA A 865 43.99 11.31 -17.92
C ALA A 865 43.33 12.70 -17.94
N ALA A 866 42.89 13.15 -19.11
CA ALA A 866 42.09 14.38 -19.25
C ALA A 866 40.73 14.24 -18.53
N PRO A 867 40.18 15.31 -17.92
CA PRO A 867 38.90 15.26 -17.22
C PRO A 867 37.75 14.69 -18.07
N GLY A 868 37.02 13.69 -17.56
CA GLY A 868 35.86 13.10 -18.23
C GLY A 868 35.16 12.02 -17.40
N PHE A 869 33.96 11.62 -17.81
CA PHE A 869 33.13 10.60 -17.12
C PHE A 869 33.92 9.31 -16.79
N ASP A 870 34.72 8.81 -17.74
CA ASP A 870 35.46 7.56 -17.58
C ASP A 870 36.53 7.59 -16.46
N ASN A 871 36.88 8.77 -15.95
CA ASN A 871 37.81 8.92 -14.82
C ASN A 871 37.17 8.55 -13.46
N GLY A 872 35.84 8.37 -13.42
CA GLY A 872 35.14 7.96 -12.21
C GLY A 872 35.32 6.49 -11.86
N TRP A 873 35.76 5.64 -12.81
CA TRP A 873 35.93 4.21 -12.55
C TRP A 873 37.06 3.95 -11.55
N ARG A 874 36.81 3.08 -10.58
CA ARG A 874 37.79 2.65 -9.58
C ARG A 874 37.74 1.15 -9.37
N SER A 875 38.90 0.54 -9.16
CA SER A 875 38.96 -0.84 -8.73
C SER A 875 38.75 -0.92 -7.22
N PRO A 876 37.93 -1.87 -6.72
CA PRO A 876 37.81 -2.15 -5.30
C PRO A 876 39.16 -2.50 -4.65
N PHE A 877 39.27 -2.29 -3.33
CA PHE A 877 40.52 -2.51 -2.58
C PHE A 877 40.91 -4.00 -2.49
N ALA A 878 39.93 -4.88 -2.29
CA ALA A 878 40.09 -6.31 -2.11
C ALA A 878 38.80 -7.08 -2.50
N LEU A 879 38.93 -8.39 -2.74
CA LEU A 879 37.78 -9.26 -3.02
C LEU A 879 36.81 -9.37 -1.82
N THR A 880 37.27 -9.06 -0.62
CA THR A 880 36.48 -9.04 0.62
C THR A 880 35.66 -7.76 0.80
N ASN A 881 35.83 -6.74 -0.05
CA ASN A 881 35.00 -5.53 0.03
C ASN A 881 33.52 -5.87 -0.18
N PHE A 882 32.68 -5.28 0.66
CA PHE A 882 31.23 -5.43 0.56
C PHE A 882 30.70 -4.72 -0.67
N ALA A 883 29.96 -5.45 -1.49
CA ALA A 883 29.01 -4.89 -2.41
C ALA A 883 27.84 -4.35 -1.57
N ARG A 884 27.57 -3.04 -1.65
CA ARG A 884 26.49 -2.40 -0.89
C ARG A 884 25.22 -2.33 -1.75
N PRO A 885 24.05 -2.77 -1.25
CA PRO A 885 22.80 -2.59 -1.98
C PRO A 885 22.56 -1.15 -2.35
N GLY A 886 22.04 -0.98 -3.55
CA GLY A 886 21.76 0.34 -4.11
C GLY A 886 22.98 1.09 -4.66
N ARG A 887 24.19 0.56 -4.51
CA ARG A 887 25.41 1.08 -5.17
C ARG A 887 25.82 0.15 -6.32
N GLY A 888 26.08 0.74 -7.48
CA GLY A 888 26.40 0.00 -8.70
C GLY A 888 27.84 -0.53 -8.71
N LEU A 889 28.01 -1.66 -9.40
CA LEU A 889 29.27 -2.30 -9.76
C LEU A 889 29.23 -2.60 -11.26
N THR A 890 30.35 -2.44 -11.96
CA THR A 890 30.46 -2.92 -13.34
C THR A 890 31.43 -4.08 -13.38
N VAL A 891 31.02 -5.14 -14.08
CA VAL A 891 31.75 -6.41 -14.15
C VAL A 891 32.00 -6.75 -15.61
N ASN A 892 33.27 -6.87 -16.01
CA ASN A 892 33.64 -7.32 -17.35
C ASN A 892 33.64 -8.86 -17.39
N MET A 893 32.59 -9.44 -17.99
CA MET A 893 32.40 -10.88 -18.02
C MET A 893 31.64 -11.34 -19.26
N LEU A 894 31.70 -12.65 -19.55
CA LEU A 894 30.93 -13.30 -20.60
C LEU A 894 29.42 -13.16 -20.32
N GLY A 895 28.61 -13.05 -21.39
CA GLY A 895 27.16 -13.18 -21.29
C GLY A 895 26.72 -14.61 -20.94
N ASN A 896 25.42 -14.82 -20.73
CA ASN A 896 24.81 -16.11 -20.39
C ASN A 896 25.36 -16.76 -19.12
N ASN A 897 25.75 -15.95 -18.14
CA ASN A 897 26.23 -16.40 -16.83
C ASN A 897 25.23 -16.04 -15.73
N THR A 898 25.07 -16.93 -14.75
CA THR A 898 24.26 -16.67 -13.55
C THR A 898 25.18 -16.33 -12.37
N LEU A 899 25.10 -15.08 -11.90
CA LEU A 899 25.77 -14.65 -10.68
C LEU A 899 24.92 -15.00 -9.46
N SER A 900 25.56 -15.20 -8.30
CA SER A 900 24.88 -15.44 -7.03
C SER A 900 25.31 -14.41 -5.99
N PHE A 901 24.34 -13.67 -5.46
CA PHE A 901 24.55 -12.73 -4.36
C PHE A 901 23.98 -13.34 -3.08
N THR A 902 24.84 -13.63 -2.09
CA THR A 902 24.42 -14.23 -0.82
C THR A 902 24.56 -13.23 0.31
N GLY A 903 23.49 -13.03 1.07
CA GLY A 903 23.46 -12.10 2.20
C GLY A 903 22.07 -11.99 2.82
N VAL A 904 21.85 -11.00 3.67
CA VAL A 904 20.52 -10.71 4.24
C VAL A 904 19.72 -9.91 3.22
N ALA A 905 18.49 -10.33 2.91
CA ALA A 905 17.63 -9.60 1.96
C ALA A 905 17.35 -8.17 2.44
N GLN A 906 17.48 -7.19 1.53
CA GLN A 906 17.07 -5.81 1.80
C GLN A 906 15.54 -5.75 1.79
N ASN A 907 14.90 -5.65 2.95
CA ASN A 907 13.44 -5.78 3.10
C ASN A 907 12.71 -4.54 3.61
N GLY A 908 13.43 -3.42 3.78
CA GLY A 908 12.87 -2.15 4.22
C GLY A 908 13.34 -0.98 3.35
N PRO A 909 12.76 0.22 3.54
CA PRO A 909 13.17 1.42 2.84
C PRO A 909 14.67 1.67 2.93
N LEU A 910 15.25 2.22 1.87
CA LEU A 910 16.67 2.55 1.77
C LEU A 910 16.84 3.93 1.16
N ILE A 911 17.50 4.84 1.86
CA ILE A 911 17.87 6.15 1.30
C ILE A 911 19.38 6.16 1.05
N ILE A 912 19.78 6.60 -0.13
CA ILE A 912 21.19 6.75 -0.51
C ILE A 912 21.48 8.24 -0.62
N HIS A 913 22.41 8.71 0.22
CA HIS A 913 22.81 10.12 0.32
C HIS A 913 24.16 10.40 -0.36
N SER A 914 24.59 11.66 -0.25
CA SER A 914 25.92 12.16 -0.62
C SER A 914 26.19 12.02 -2.11
N PHE A 915 25.25 12.50 -2.92
CA PHE A 915 25.44 12.58 -4.36
C PHE A 915 26.13 13.90 -4.71
N ASP A 916 27.45 13.83 -4.79
CA ASP A 916 28.29 14.99 -5.06
C ASP A 916 28.30 15.35 -6.56
N ARG A 917 28.44 16.65 -6.82
CA ARG A 917 28.65 17.22 -8.15
C ARG A 917 29.56 18.43 -8.01
N ASP A 918 30.52 18.55 -8.92
CA ASP A 918 31.33 19.76 -9.07
C ASP A 918 30.78 20.63 -10.22
N SER A 919 31.43 21.76 -10.50
CA SER A 919 30.99 22.68 -11.55
C SER A 919 31.29 22.23 -12.99
N THR A 920 32.02 21.13 -13.19
CA THR A 920 32.38 20.63 -14.53
C THR A 920 31.19 19.92 -15.20
N GLU A 921 31.08 20.06 -16.52
CA GLU A 921 29.99 19.41 -17.29
C GLU A 921 30.05 17.87 -17.22
N SER A 922 31.22 17.29 -16.93
CA SER A 922 31.40 15.83 -16.85
C SER A 922 31.06 15.23 -15.48
N SER A 923 30.67 16.04 -14.49
CA SER A 923 30.49 15.58 -13.10
C SER A 923 29.03 15.38 -12.68
N GLY A 924 28.86 14.85 -11.47
CA GLY A 924 27.57 14.60 -10.82
C GLY A 924 26.99 13.20 -11.01
N TRP A 925 27.68 12.29 -11.69
CA TRP A 925 27.16 10.96 -12.00
C TRP A 925 27.24 10.02 -10.80
N GLN A 926 26.13 9.35 -10.50
CA GLN A 926 26.01 8.43 -9.38
C GLN A 926 25.69 7.05 -9.89
N PHE A 927 26.56 6.08 -9.60
CA PHE A 927 26.34 4.70 -10.00
C PHE A 927 25.58 3.95 -8.92
N LEU A 928 24.31 3.69 -9.19
CA LEU A 928 23.37 3.05 -8.28
C LEU A 928 22.88 1.73 -8.88
N GLY A 929 21.92 1.09 -8.21
CA GLY A 929 21.22 -0.06 -8.75
C GLY A 929 19.99 -0.40 -7.95
N ASN A 930 19.19 -1.34 -8.44
CA ASN A 930 18.05 -1.87 -7.68
C ASN A 930 18.51 -2.59 -6.40
N PRO A 931 18.23 -2.06 -5.19
CA PRO A 931 18.69 -2.65 -3.94
C PRO A 931 17.87 -3.87 -3.50
N TYR A 932 16.77 -4.20 -4.18
CA TYR A 932 15.81 -5.22 -3.76
C TYR A 932 15.87 -6.48 -4.62
N ALA A 933 15.45 -7.60 -4.02
CA ALA A 933 15.19 -8.85 -4.73
C ALA A 933 13.81 -8.86 -5.43
N ALA A 934 13.38 -7.71 -5.95
CA ALA A 934 12.18 -7.52 -6.75
C ALA A 934 12.38 -6.36 -7.76
N PRO A 935 11.79 -6.40 -8.96
CA PRO A 935 11.90 -5.31 -9.93
C PRO A 935 11.29 -4.01 -9.41
N LEU A 936 11.93 -2.88 -9.75
CA LEU A 936 11.45 -1.53 -9.47
C LEU A 936 10.68 -0.96 -10.66
N ASP A 937 9.65 -0.18 -10.37
CA ASP A 937 8.98 0.70 -11.32
C ASP A 937 9.46 2.15 -11.07
N TRP A 938 10.25 2.65 -12.01
CA TRP A 938 10.88 3.98 -11.94
C TRP A 938 9.86 5.12 -12.06
N ASP A 939 8.74 4.90 -12.76
CA ASP A 939 7.66 5.89 -12.83
C ASP A 939 6.98 6.05 -11.48
N VAL A 940 6.70 4.93 -10.79
CA VAL A 940 6.12 4.94 -9.44
C VAL A 940 7.07 5.60 -8.44
N LEU A 941 8.38 5.33 -8.56
CA LEU A 941 9.40 5.97 -7.74
C LEU A 941 9.44 7.49 -7.95
N ALA A 942 9.43 7.93 -9.21
CA ALA A 942 9.54 9.34 -9.60
C ALA A 942 8.24 10.15 -9.40
N ALA A 943 7.09 9.50 -9.33
CA ALA A 943 5.81 10.14 -9.04
C ALA A 943 5.78 10.82 -7.65
N ASP A 944 6.56 10.30 -6.70
CA ASP A 944 6.78 10.95 -5.40
C ASP A 944 8.12 11.71 -5.44
N THR A 945 8.03 13.02 -5.66
CA THR A 945 9.19 13.90 -5.79
C THR A 945 10.03 13.98 -4.52
N THR A 946 9.51 13.58 -3.35
CA THR A 946 10.29 13.53 -2.11
C THR A 946 11.36 12.44 -2.13
N ASN A 947 11.22 11.45 -3.02
CA ASN A 947 12.24 10.43 -3.24
C ASN A 947 13.47 10.95 -3.99
N PHE A 948 13.39 12.11 -4.67
CA PHE A 948 14.49 12.69 -5.44
C PHE A 948 14.87 14.05 -4.89
N VAL A 949 15.81 14.09 -3.95
CA VAL A 949 16.31 15.35 -3.38
C VAL A 949 17.61 15.73 -4.09
N GLY A 950 17.62 16.81 -4.88
CA GLY A 950 18.84 17.29 -5.54
C GLY A 950 19.40 16.35 -6.63
N VAL A 951 18.56 15.51 -7.24
CA VAL A 951 18.95 14.56 -8.31
C VAL A 951 18.01 14.73 -9.51
N ASN A 952 18.54 14.50 -10.70
CA ASN A 952 17.75 14.38 -11.91
C ASN A 952 17.12 12.97 -11.97
N PRO A 953 15.82 12.85 -12.28
CA PRO A 953 15.11 11.58 -12.31
C PRO A 953 15.42 10.75 -13.58
N ALA A 954 16.20 11.29 -14.52
CA ALA A 954 16.65 10.56 -15.70
C ALA A 954 17.50 9.32 -15.31
N LEU A 955 17.11 8.17 -15.85
CA LEU A 955 17.69 6.86 -15.62
C LEU A 955 18.56 6.42 -16.80
N TYR A 956 19.76 5.92 -16.53
CA TYR A 956 20.71 5.49 -17.55
C TYR A 956 21.19 4.06 -17.31
N VAL A 957 20.79 3.13 -18.17
CA VAL A 957 21.16 1.70 -18.09
C VAL A 957 22.15 1.36 -19.20
N PHE A 958 23.31 0.83 -18.83
CA PHE A 958 24.33 0.46 -19.82
C PHE A 958 23.96 -0.82 -20.56
N THR A 959 24.09 -0.79 -21.89
CA THR A 959 23.87 -1.94 -22.77
C THR A 959 25.17 -2.28 -23.49
N SER A 960 25.70 -3.47 -23.22
CA SER A 960 26.97 -3.92 -23.79
C SER A 960 26.78 -4.45 -25.22
N SER A 961 27.66 -4.02 -26.13
CA SER A 961 27.77 -4.49 -27.52
C SER A 961 29.10 -5.19 -27.82
N GLY A 962 30.04 -5.16 -26.87
CA GLY A 962 31.35 -5.81 -26.94
C GLY A 962 32.11 -5.68 -25.62
N GLN A 963 33.38 -6.10 -25.60
CA GLN A 963 34.20 -6.13 -24.38
C GLN A 963 34.37 -4.76 -23.72
N TYR A 964 34.58 -3.74 -24.54
CA TYR A 964 34.80 -2.35 -24.11
C TYR A 964 33.87 -1.37 -24.84
N THR A 965 32.82 -1.87 -25.49
CA THR A 965 31.88 -1.08 -26.27
C THR A 965 30.45 -1.28 -25.77
N GLY A 966 29.66 -0.22 -25.82
CA GLY A 966 28.25 -0.23 -25.45
C GLY A 966 27.61 1.14 -25.61
N THR A 967 26.36 1.26 -25.17
CA THR A 967 25.56 2.49 -25.21
C THR A 967 24.66 2.55 -23.97
N TYR A 968 24.38 3.74 -23.46
CA TYR A 968 23.37 3.93 -22.41
C TYR A 968 21.95 4.03 -22.99
N ALA A 969 21.10 3.10 -22.59
CA ALA A 969 19.65 3.19 -22.69
C ALA A 969 19.17 4.22 -21.66
N SER A 970 18.46 5.26 -22.11
CA SER A 970 18.05 6.36 -21.23
C SER A 970 16.53 6.44 -21.14
N TYR A 971 16.04 6.73 -19.94
CA TYR A 971 14.62 6.88 -19.65
C TYR A 971 14.39 8.09 -18.77
N LEU A 972 13.46 8.97 -19.17
CA LEU A 972 13.00 10.09 -18.36
C LEU A 972 11.55 9.80 -17.95
N PRO A 973 11.24 9.69 -16.65
CA PRO A 973 9.87 9.46 -16.20
C PRO A 973 8.95 10.61 -16.60
N GLY A 974 7.68 10.30 -16.78
CA GLY A 974 6.68 11.27 -17.18
C GLY A 974 6.34 12.27 -16.07
N THR A 975 6.06 13.51 -16.45
CA THR A 975 5.59 14.58 -15.55
C THR A 975 4.22 15.09 -16.01
N ASP A 976 3.45 15.67 -15.08
CA ASP A 976 2.14 16.28 -15.35
C ASP A 976 1.10 15.32 -15.97
N GLY A 977 1.18 14.03 -15.63
CA GLY A 977 0.27 12.99 -16.14
C GLY A 977 0.62 12.48 -17.55
N ASN A 978 1.71 12.95 -18.16
CA ASN A 978 2.20 12.45 -19.44
C ASN A 978 3.04 11.16 -19.26
N PRO A 979 3.14 10.29 -20.28
CA PRO A 979 4.04 9.13 -20.21
C PRO A 979 5.53 9.54 -20.26
N GLY A 980 6.41 8.68 -19.77
CA GLY A 980 7.87 8.92 -19.86
C GLY A 980 8.44 8.81 -21.28
N ILE A 981 9.62 9.40 -21.50
CA ILE A 981 10.34 9.40 -22.78
C ILE A 981 11.51 8.41 -22.70
N SER A 982 11.67 7.61 -23.75
CA SER A 982 12.74 6.60 -23.83
C SER A 982 13.59 6.77 -25.10
N ILE A 983 14.88 6.49 -24.98
CA ILE A 983 15.80 6.37 -26.11
C ILE A 983 16.73 5.18 -25.92
N ASN A 984 17.26 4.64 -27.02
CA ASN A 984 18.21 3.52 -27.04
C ASN A 984 17.68 2.27 -26.32
N GLY A 985 16.36 2.08 -26.30
CA GLY A 985 15.70 0.96 -25.62
C GLY A 985 15.59 1.10 -24.10
N GLY A 986 15.63 2.33 -23.56
CA GLY A 986 15.35 2.61 -22.15
C GLY A 986 13.89 2.35 -21.76
N GLY A 987 13.63 2.20 -20.47
CA GLY A 987 12.28 2.00 -19.94
C GLY A 987 12.21 2.18 -18.43
N PRO A 988 11.01 2.16 -17.84
CA PRO A 988 10.79 2.44 -16.42
C PRO A 988 11.13 1.27 -15.51
N ILE A 989 11.25 0.04 -16.03
CA ILE A 989 11.46 -1.12 -15.16
C ILE A 989 12.94 -1.36 -14.94
N VAL A 990 13.37 -1.38 -13.67
CA VAL A 990 14.73 -1.73 -13.27
C VAL A 990 14.75 -3.15 -12.68
N PRO A 991 15.27 -4.16 -13.40
CA PRO A 991 15.27 -5.55 -12.94
C PRO A 991 16.08 -5.79 -11.65
N VAL A 992 15.88 -6.96 -11.05
CA VAL A 992 16.67 -7.40 -9.89
C VAL A 992 18.15 -7.43 -10.26
N GLY A 993 18.97 -6.78 -9.43
CA GLY A 993 20.42 -6.74 -9.62
C GLY A 993 20.91 -5.83 -10.74
N GLN A 994 20.03 -5.06 -11.41
CA GLN A 994 20.42 -4.12 -12.46
C GLN A 994 21.06 -2.86 -11.86
N GLY A 995 22.27 -2.52 -12.32
CA GLY A 995 22.92 -1.24 -12.04
C GLY A 995 22.58 -0.16 -13.07
N PHE A 996 22.54 1.10 -12.65
CA PHE A 996 22.20 2.25 -13.49
C PHE A 996 22.86 3.53 -12.99
N PHE A 997 22.93 4.54 -13.85
CA PHE A 997 23.38 5.88 -13.48
C PHE A 997 22.20 6.83 -13.31
N VAL A 998 22.36 7.78 -12.40
CA VAL A 998 21.58 9.03 -12.28
C VAL A 998 22.57 10.18 -12.12
N ARG A 999 22.08 11.43 -12.16
CA ARG A 999 22.94 12.60 -12.04
C ARG A 999 22.45 13.55 -10.95
N ALA A 1000 23.34 13.97 -10.06
CA ALA A 1000 23.10 15.05 -9.11
C ALA A 1000 22.81 16.36 -9.85
N ARG A 1001 21.86 17.13 -9.32
CA ARG A 1001 21.31 18.31 -10.01
C ARG A 1001 22.24 19.52 -9.91
N GLU A 1002 22.62 19.88 -8.69
CA GLU A 1002 23.36 21.11 -8.40
C GLU A 1002 24.78 20.82 -7.89
N PRO A 1003 25.79 21.60 -8.28
CA PRO A 1003 27.11 21.57 -7.65
C PRO A 1003 27.03 21.91 -6.15
N ASP A 1004 27.88 21.27 -5.34
CA ASP A 1004 28.05 21.54 -3.90
C ASP A 1004 26.79 21.41 -3.02
N ASN A 1005 25.70 20.85 -3.56
CA ASN A 1005 24.48 20.52 -2.83
C ASN A 1005 24.19 19.01 -2.92
N PRO A 1006 24.61 18.21 -1.93
CA PRO A 1006 24.58 16.76 -2.04
C PRO A 1006 23.16 16.22 -2.15
N GLY A 1007 22.89 15.49 -3.24
CA GLY A 1007 21.58 14.87 -3.48
C GLY A 1007 21.38 13.53 -2.75
N SER A 1008 20.15 13.01 -2.82
CA SER A 1008 19.78 11.68 -2.37
C SER A 1008 18.63 11.07 -3.15
N ILE A 1009 18.57 9.73 -3.19
CA ILE A 1009 17.40 8.96 -3.66
C ILE A 1009 16.88 8.08 -2.52
N GLY A 1010 15.56 8.17 -2.27
CA GLY A 1010 14.83 7.30 -1.37
C GLY A 1010 14.15 6.15 -2.11
N PHE A 1011 14.38 4.92 -1.69
CA PHE A 1011 13.73 3.72 -2.21
C PHE A 1011 12.75 3.16 -1.18
N SER A 1012 11.48 3.01 -1.51
CA SER A 1012 10.46 2.37 -0.68
C SER A 1012 10.01 1.01 -1.24
N LEU A 1013 9.06 0.34 -0.59
CA LEU A 1013 8.47 -0.91 -1.07
C LEU A 1013 7.28 -0.69 -2.02
N ASP A 1014 6.73 0.53 -2.11
CA ASP A 1014 5.54 0.84 -2.91
C ASP A 1014 5.83 0.91 -4.42
N GLN A 1015 7.09 1.17 -4.76
CA GLN A 1015 7.64 1.16 -6.13
C GLN A 1015 8.00 -0.25 -6.63
N LEU A 1016 7.85 -1.31 -5.83
CA LEU A 1016 8.22 -2.67 -6.23
C LEU A 1016 7.08 -3.37 -6.96
N LEU A 1017 7.41 -4.06 -8.04
CA LEU A 1017 6.47 -4.88 -8.79
C LEU A 1017 6.18 -6.20 -8.07
N THR A 1018 4.94 -6.68 -8.19
CA THR A 1018 4.50 -7.96 -7.59
C THR A 1018 4.77 -9.18 -8.48
N SER A 1019 5.15 -8.96 -9.74
CA SER A 1019 5.40 -10.01 -10.72
C SER A 1019 6.90 -10.19 -11.01
N PRO A 1020 7.41 -11.44 -11.10
CA PRO A 1020 8.80 -11.76 -11.44
C PRO A 1020 9.20 -11.33 -12.85
N MET A 1021 8.22 -11.11 -13.73
CA MET A 1021 8.38 -10.51 -15.05
C MET A 1021 7.23 -9.54 -15.29
N ALA A 1022 7.53 -8.29 -15.58
CA ALA A 1022 6.64 -7.44 -16.36
C ALA A 1022 7.53 -6.50 -17.16
N PRO A 1023 7.40 -6.54 -18.49
CA PRO A 1023 6.47 -5.60 -19.05
C PRO A 1023 5.31 -6.34 -19.71
N THR A 1024 4.27 -6.62 -18.93
CA THR A 1024 2.93 -6.69 -19.52
C THR A 1024 2.52 -5.24 -19.76
N VAL A 1025 2.18 -4.93 -21.01
CA VAL A 1025 1.71 -3.64 -21.52
C VAL A 1025 0.93 -2.85 -20.47
N GLN A 1026 1.59 -1.90 -19.80
CA GLN A 1026 0.90 -0.73 -19.26
C GLN A 1026 0.35 -0.02 -20.49
N ARG A 1027 -0.98 0.16 -20.56
CA ARG A 1027 -1.61 0.89 -21.65
C ARG A 1027 -0.80 2.16 -21.85
N ALA A 1028 -0.19 2.32 -23.04
CA ALA A 1028 0.42 3.58 -23.39
C ALA A 1028 -0.69 4.62 -23.23
N GLN A 1029 -0.64 5.41 -22.15
CA GLN A 1029 -1.31 6.69 -22.15
C GLN A 1029 -0.83 7.33 -23.45
N PRO A 1030 -1.72 7.62 -24.41
CA PRO A 1030 -1.29 8.18 -25.68
C PRO A 1030 -0.54 9.46 -25.36
N ASP A 1031 0.75 9.49 -25.69
CA ASP A 1031 1.52 10.71 -25.56
C ASP A 1031 1.00 11.67 -26.63
N THR A 1032 0.40 12.76 -26.19
CA THR A 1032 -0.17 13.79 -27.07
C THR A 1032 0.78 14.98 -27.24
N ARG A 1033 1.98 14.93 -26.66
CA ARG A 1033 2.96 16.01 -26.78
C ARG A 1033 3.60 15.99 -28.17
N PRO A 1034 3.82 17.17 -28.79
CA PRO A 1034 4.62 17.29 -29.98
C PRO A 1034 6.01 16.69 -29.73
N ARG A 1035 6.42 15.71 -30.54
CA ARG A 1035 7.69 15.00 -30.32
C ARG A 1035 8.35 14.51 -31.60
N LEU A 1036 9.67 14.44 -31.54
CA LEU A 1036 10.55 13.91 -32.56
C LEU A 1036 11.60 13.00 -31.91
N THR A 1037 11.73 11.77 -32.39
CA THR A 1037 12.88 10.90 -32.06
C THR A 1037 13.66 10.64 -33.35
N LEU A 1038 14.95 10.95 -33.31
CA LEU A 1038 15.89 10.72 -34.41
C LEU A 1038 16.88 9.62 -34.02
N ALA A 1039 17.20 8.74 -34.96
CA ALA A 1039 18.24 7.72 -34.82
C ALA A 1039 19.34 7.94 -35.86
N LEU A 1040 20.60 7.91 -35.42
CA LEU A 1040 21.76 7.74 -36.29
C LEU A 1040 22.03 6.24 -36.43
N ARG A 1041 21.92 5.72 -37.65
CA ARG A 1041 22.11 4.31 -37.97
C ARG A 1041 23.27 4.10 -38.93
N ASP A 1042 23.97 2.97 -38.77
CA ASP A 1042 24.88 2.48 -39.81
C ASP A 1042 24.12 2.04 -41.07
N ALA A 1043 24.85 1.83 -42.17
CA ALA A 1043 24.24 1.42 -43.45
C ALA A 1043 23.50 0.07 -43.39
N SER A 1044 23.81 -0.78 -42.41
CA SER A 1044 23.16 -2.09 -42.20
C SER A 1044 21.90 -2.00 -41.34
N GLY A 1045 21.70 -0.88 -40.63
CA GLY A 1045 20.66 -0.69 -39.63
C GLY A 1045 20.89 -1.41 -38.30
N SER A 1046 22.02 -2.13 -38.14
CA SER A 1046 22.32 -2.99 -36.97
C SER A 1046 22.74 -2.21 -35.73
N GLN A 1047 23.36 -1.04 -35.93
CA GLN A 1047 23.70 -0.11 -34.85
C GLN A 1047 22.87 1.15 -34.96
N ALA A 1048 22.35 1.62 -33.83
CA ALA A 1048 21.57 2.85 -33.74
C ALA A 1048 21.95 3.63 -32.48
N HIS A 1049 21.89 4.96 -32.56
CA HIS A 1049 21.89 5.84 -31.40
C HIS A 1049 20.83 6.92 -31.58
N GLU A 1050 20.00 7.10 -30.55
CA GLU A 1050 18.82 7.95 -30.57
C GLU A 1050 18.98 9.23 -29.77
N THR A 1051 18.26 10.27 -30.19
CA THR A 1051 17.95 11.46 -29.38
C THR A 1051 16.48 11.82 -29.55
N ALA A 1052 15.84 12.27 -28.47
CA ALA A 1052 14.45 12.71 -28.47
C ALA A 1052 14.36 14.22 -28.19
N ILE A 1053 13.47 14.89 -28.91
CA ILE A 1053 13.08 16.29 -28.73
C ILE A 1053 11.57 16.31 -28.55
N TYR A 1054 11.07 16.91 -27.48
CA TYR A 1054 9.64 17.04 -27.25
C TYR A 1054 9.28 18.39 -26.64
N PHE A 1055 8.01 18.78 -26.76
CA PHE A 1055 7.53 20.09 -26.35
C PHE A 1055 6.47 19.95 -25.25
N GLN A 1056 6.73 20.55 -24.09
CA GLN A 1056 5.85 20.48 -22.92
C GLN A 1056 5.71 21.85 -22.26
N ALA A 1057 4.51 22.15 -21.77
CA ALA A 1057 4.30 23.32 -20.94
C ALA A 1057 5.07 23.18 -19.62
N GLY A 1058 5.80 24.22 -19.21
CA GLY A 1058 6.63 24.19 -17.99
C GLY A 1058 8.10 23.85 -18.22
N ALA A 1059 8.47 23.25 -19.37
CA ALA A 1059 9.87 23.05 -19.75
C ALA A 1059 10.54 24.37 -20.18
N THR A 1060 11.87 24.45 -19.99
CA THR A 1060 12.67 25.62 -20.39
C THR A 1060 13.52 25.36 -21.63
N ALA A 1061 14.05 26.43 -22.26
CA ALA A 1061 14.95 26.29 -23.41
C ALA A 1061 16.41 25.97 -23.00
N GLY A 1062 16.72 25.99 -21.70
CA GLY A 1062 18.01 25.62 -21.13
C GLY A 1062 17.91 24.31 -20.34
N PRO A 1063 18.99 23.88 -19.66
CA PRO A 1063 18.98 22.63 -18.89
C PRO A 1063 17.88 22.63 -17.82
N ASP A 1064 16.98 21.67 -17.92
CA ASP A 1064 15.86 21.48 -17.02
C ASP A 1064 15.80 20.02 -16.54
N ALA A 1065 16.20 19.81 -15.30
CA ALA A 1065 16.26 18.47 -14.71
C ALA A 1065 14.92 17.72 -14.67
N ALA A 1066 13.77 18.40 -14.76
CA ALA A 1066 12.46 17.75 -14.78
C ALA A 1066 12.06 17.24 -16.17
N TYR A 1067 12.62 17.82 -17.25
CA TYR A 1067 12.22 17.54 -18.63
C TYR A 1067 13.38 17.09 -19.54
N ASP A 1068 14.62 17.13 -19.05
CA ASP A 1068 15.80 16.76 -19.81
C ASP A 1068 16.51 15.53 -19.25
N ALA A 1069 17.08 14.74 -20.18
CA ALA A 1069 18.14 13.79 -19.88
C ALA A 1069 19.43 14.22 -20.60
N THR A 1070 20.43 14.66 -19.84
CA THR A 1070 21.77 14.94 -20.36
C THR A 1070 22.31 13.72 -21.10
N ALA A 1071 22.99 13.91 -22.22
CA ALA A 1071 23.65 12.81 -22.91
C ALA A 1071 24.79 12.24 -22.04
N LEU A 1072 24.70 10.96 -21.70
CA LEU A 1072 25.79 10.25 -21.02
C LEU A 1072 26.64 9.53 -22.08
N PRO A 1073 27.88 10.00 -22.37
CA PRO A 1073 28.76 9.29 -23.28
C PRO A 1073 29.18 7.94 -22.67
N SER A 1074 29.35 6.93 -23.53
CA SER A 1074 29.95 5.65 -23.14
C SER A 1074 31.32 5.48 -23.79
N GLY A 1075 32.29 4.98 -23.01
CA GLY A 1075 33.58 4.54 -23.54
C GLY A 1075 33.37 3.49 -24.64
N GLY A 1076 34.03 3.67 -25.79
CA GLY A 1076 33.90 2.75 -26.93
C GLY A 1076 32.57 2.82 -27.70
N GLN A 1077 31.76 3.88 -27.49
CA GLN A 1077 30.52 4.09 -28.24
C GLN A 1077 30.77 4.30 -29.74
N LEU A 1078 30.12 3.47 -30.56
CA LEU A 1078 30.34 3.40 -32.01
C LEU A 1078 29.61 4.51 -32.78
N LEU A 1079 28.40 4.88 -32.36
CA LEU A 1079 27.60 5.97 -32.93
C LEU A 1079 27.09 6.88 -31.82
N SER A 1080 27.11 8.19 -32.03
CA SER A 1080 26.57 9.18 -31.11
C SER A 1080 25.76 10.22 -31.88
N LEU A 1081 24.54 10.45 -31.39
CA LEU A 1081 23.62 11.47 -31.86
C LEU A 1081 22.99 12.12 -30.63
N THR A 1082 23.15 13.43 -30.49
CA THR A 1082 22.55 14.21 -29.40
C THR A 1082 21.95 15.50 -29.96
N SER A 1083 20.92 16.04 -29.32
CA SER A 1083 20.59 17.45 -29.49
C SER A 1083 21.46 18.31 -28.57
N SER A 1084 21.52 19.62 -28.84
CA SER A 1084 22.28 20.56 -28.03
C SER A 1084 21.63 21.94 -27.98
N GLY A 1085 21.81 22.65 -26.87
CA GLY A 1085 21.21 23.96 -26.61
C GLY A 1085 21.75 24.52 -25.30
N ALA A 1086 21.81 25.85 -25.18
CA ALA A 1086 22.24 26.55 -23.95
C ALA A 1086 23.53 26.00 -23.30
N GLY A 1087 24.50 25.56 -24.11
CA GLY A 1087 25.79 25.03 -23.63
C GLY A 1087 25.79 23.56 -23.18
N SER A 1088 24.67 22.83 -23.28
CA SER A 1088 24.54 21.42 -22.88
C SER A 1088 24.24 20.49 -24.06
N THR A 1089 24.43 19.18 -23.84
CA THR A 1089 24.06 18.11 -24.78
C THR A 1089 23.03 17.16 -24.16
N TYR A 1090 22.05 16.76 -24.96
CA TYR A 1090 20.87 16.06 -24.49
C TYR A 1090 20.65 14.76 -25.26
N GLY A 1091 20.37 13.68 -24.53
CA GLY A 1091 19.76 12.48 -25.09
C GLY A 1091 18.26 12.71 -25.27
N ILE A 1092 17.61 13.24 -24.24
CA ILE A 1092 16.19 13.64 -24.24
C ILE A 1092 16.15 15.14 -23.92
N ASN A 1093 15.52 15.92 -24.79
CA ASN A 1093 15.48 17.39 -24.73
C ASN A 1093 14.02 17.87 -24.69
N GLY A 1094 13.60 18.36 -23.53
CA GLY A 1094 12.28 18.93 -23.30
C GLY A 1094 12.31 20.44 -23.49
N LEU A 1095 11.54 20.94 -24.47
CA LEU A 1095 11.50 22.35 -24.82
C LEU A 1095 10.14 22.99 -24.47
N PRO A 1096 10.07 24.33 -24.33
CA PRO A 1096 8.81 25.02 -24.07
C PRO A 1096 7.79 24.76 -25.18
N ALA A 1097 6.51 24.69 -24.83
CA ALA A 1097 5.43 24.47 -25.81
C ALA A 1097 5.53 25.40 -27.05
N LEU A 1098 5.21 24.85 -28.22
CA LEU A 1098 5.24 25.59 -29.49
C LEU A 1098 4.10 26.62 -29.59
N THR A 1099 4.43 27.91 -29.47
CA THR A 1099 3.47 29.04 -29.40
C THR A 1099 3.35 29.88 -30.67
N GLY A 1100 3.98 29.47 -31.78
CA GLY A 1100 3.95 30.15 -33.07
C GLY A 1100 5.31 30.66 -33.55
N ALA A 1101 6.33 30.70 -32.69
CA ALA A 1101 7.71 31.02 -33.06
C ALA A 1101 8.44 29.79 -33.62
N ASP A 1102 9.48 30.04 -34.42
CA ASP A 1102 10.39 29.00 -34.92
C ASP A 1102 11.34 28.53 -33.82
N VAL A 1103 11.53 27.21 -33.71
CA VAL A 1103 12.46 26.61 -32.76
C VAL A 1103 13.52 25.81 -33.52
N VAL A 1104 14.77 26.22 -33.39
CA VAL A 1104 15.92 25.55 -34.01
C VAL A 1104 16.69 24.77 -32.94
N VAL A 1105 16.84 23.46 -33.16
CA VAL A 1105 17.54 22.55 -32.25
C VAL A 1105 18.77 21.96 -32.95
N PRO A 1106 19.98 22.45 -32.64
CA PRO A 1106 21.22 21.91 -33.18
C PRO A 1106 21.45 20.43 -32.80
N LEU A 1107 21.97 19.66 -33.74
CA LEU A 1107 22.36 18.26 -33.56
C LEU A 1107 23.88 18.11 -33.54
N ARG A 1108 24.36 17.14 -32.76
CA ARG A 1108 25.77 16.72 -32.72
C ARG A 1108 25.85 15.24 -33.06
N LEU A 1109 26.68 14.91 -34.05
CA LEU A 1109 26.84 13.56 -34.58
C LEU A 1109 28.30 13.12 -34.51
N ARG A 1110 28.55 11.84 -34.20
CA ARG A 1110 29.88 11.22 -34.27
C ARG A 1110 29.71 9.74 -34.64
N ALA A 1111 30.63 9.22 -35.46
CA ALA A 1111 30.77 7.80 -35.72
C ALA A 1111 32.22 7.37 -35.51
N ALA A 1112 32.44 6.15 -35.01
CA ALA A 1112 33.79 5.62 -34.75
C ALA A 1112 34.57 5.33 -36.05
N ALA A 1113 33.87 4.92 -37.11
CA ALA A 1113 34.43 4.68 -38.43
C ALA A 1113 34.00 5.75 -39.44
N ALA A 1114 34.78 5.94 -40.50
CA ALA A 1114 34.35 6.76 -41.62
C ALA A 1114 33.39 5.95 -42.51
N GLY A 1115 32.33 6.58 -43.00
CA GLY A 1115 31.37 5.88 -43.85
C GLY A 1115 30.07 6.64 -44.08
N THR A 1116 29.15 5.95 -44.75
CA THR A 1116 27.79 6.42 -45.03
C THR A 1116 26.85 5.95 -43.92
N TYR A 1117 26.10 6.89 -43.37
CA TYR A 1117 25.15 6.68 -42.27
C TYR A 1117 23.78 7.23 -42.63
N GLN A 1118 22.77 6.83 -41.86
CA GLN A 1118 21.40 7.28 -42.02
C GLN A 1118 20.96 8.03 -40.78
N LEU A 1119 20.47 9.26 -40.97
CA LEU A 1119 19.69 9.96 -39.95
C LEU A 1119 18.21 9.66 -40.22
N ARG A 1120 17.58 8.91 -39.31
CA ARG A 1120 16.23 8.37 -39.46
C ARG A 1120 15.28 8.97 -38.44
N THR A 1121 14.09 9.35 -38.88
CA THR A 1121 12.95 9.69 -38.04
C THR A 1121 12.31 8.41 -37.51
N GLU A 1122 12.46 8.14 -36.22
CA GLU A 1122 11.81 7.00 -35.54
C GLU A 1122 10.39 7.36 -35.11
N THR A 1123 10.18 8.61 -34.70
CA THR A 1123 8.87 9.13 -34.34
C THR A 1123 8.81 10.60 -34.69
N LEU A 1124 7.71 11.03 -35.33
CA LEU A 1124 7.32 12.42 -35.48
C LEU A 1124 5.80 12.47 -35.29
N ALA A 1125 5.36 13.05 -34.18
CA ALA A 1125 3.96 12.97 -33.78
C ALA A 1125 3.49 14.28 -33.13
N ASP A 1126 2.18 14.51 -33.21
CA ASP A 1126 1.42 15.52 -32.47
C ASP A 1126 1.94 16.96 -32.59
N LEU A 1127 2.58 17.30 -33.73
CA LEU A 1127 2.90 18.70 -34.04
C LEU A 1127 1.60 19.53 -34.13
N PRO A 1128 1.55 20.74 -33.54
CA PRO A 1128 0.38 21.60 -33.66
C PRO A 1128 0.11 21.94 -35.13
N ALA A 1129 -1.15 22.18 -35.47
CA ALA A 1129 -1.55 22.48 -36.85
C ALA A 1129 -0.69 23.60 -37.47
N GLY A 1130 -0.17 23.34 -38.67
CA GLY A 1130 0.68 24.26 -39.42
C GLY A 1130 2.17 24.19 -39.09
N TYR A 1131 2.60 23.48 -38.04
CA TYR A 1131 4.02 23.24 -37.79
C TYR A 1131 4.59 22.11 -38.63
N HIS A 1132 5.83 22.30 -39.10
CA HIS A 1132 6.65 21.32 -39.79
C HIS A 1132 7.99 21.16 -39.07
N ALA A 1133 8.60 19.97 -39.16
CA ALA A 1133 9.95 19.70 -38.67
C ALA A 1133 10.89 19.46 -39.85
N TYR A 1134 11.83 20.38 -40.08
CA TYR A 1134 12.81 20.28 -41.15
C TYR A 1134 14.21 20.01 -40.61
N LEU A 1135 14.92 19.05 -41.21
CA LEU A 1135 16.36 18.93 -41.03
C LEU A 1135 17.07 19.98 -41.88
N HIS A 1136 17.77 20.90 -41.23
CA HIS A 1136 18.61 21.91 -41.86
C HIS A 1136 20.07 21.47 -41.85
N ASP A 1137 20.67 21.39 -43.03
CA ASP A 1137 22.11 21.23 -43.23
C ASP A 1137 22.76 22.59 -43.47
N THR A 1138 23.41 23.14 -42.45
CA THR A 1138 23.98 24.49 -42.48
C THR A 1138 25.15 24.64 -43.44
N ALA A 1139 25.79 23.54 -43.85
CA ALA A 1139 26.90 23.58 -44.82
C ALA A 1139 26.41 23.72 -46.26
N THR A 1140 25.20 23.23 -46.57
CA THR A 1140 24.62 23.30 -47.93
C THR A 1140 23.42 24.25 -48.02
N GLY A 1141 22.92 24.73 -46.88
CA GLY A 1141 21.69 25.51 -46.78
C GLY A 1141 20.41 24.69 -47.05
N ARG A 1142 20.52 23.35 -47.14
CA ARG A 1142 19.42 22.48 -47.53
C ARG A 1142 18.48 22.20 -46.36
N TYR A 1143 17.18 22.35 -46.60
CA TYR A 1143 16.12 21.87 -45.72
C TYR A 1143 15.50 20.58 -46.26
N THR A 1144 15.32 19.59 -45.39
CA THR A 1144 14.66 18.32 -45.69
C THR A 1144 13.48 18.11 -44.74
N ASP A 1145 12.27 17.94 -45.28
CA ASP A 1145 11.07 17.66 -44.48
C ASP A 1145 11.16 16.26 -43.87
N LEU A 1146 11.21 16.19 -42.53
CA LEU A 1146 11.37 14.92 -41.80
C LEU A 1146 10.12 14.03 -41.86
N ALA A 1147 8.95 14.58 -42.21
CA ALA A 1147 7.73 13.81 -42.43
C ALA A 1147 7.71 13.18 -43.84
N ALA A 1148 8.14 13.93 -44.87
CA ALA A 1148 8.14 13.46 -46.25
C ALA A 1148 9.37 12.59 -46.60
N ALA A 1149 10.51 12.85 -45.97
CA ALA A 1149 11.77 12.12 -46.17
C ALA A 1149 12.32 11.65 -44.81
N PRO A 1150 11.75 10.58 -44.22
CA PRO A 1150 12.10 10.12 -42.87
C PRO A 1150 13.49 9.49 -42.77
N VAL A 1151 14.24 9.38 -43.88
CA VAL A 1151 15.63 8.87 -43.90
C VAL A 1151 16.48 9.82 -44.72
N THR A 1152 17.51 10.39 -44.10
CA THR A 1152 18.52 11.23 -44.76
C THR A 1152 19.87 10.53 -44.72
N THR A 1153 20.49 10.36 -45.89
CA THR A 1153 21.85 9.80 -46.00
C THR A 1153 22.88 10.87 -45.71
N ILE A 1154 23.84 10.58 -44.83
CA ILE A 1154 24.93 11.46 -44.45
C ILE A 1154 26.27 10.73 -44.51
N VAL A 1155 27.36 11.47 -44.68
CA VAL A 1155 28.72 10.92 -44.65
C VAL A 1155 29.44 11.50 -43.44
N LEU A 1156 29.99 10.63 -42.60
CA LEU A 1156 30.73 11.01 -41.40
C LEU A 1156 32.18 10.54 -41.51
N ALA A 1157 33.11 11.39 -41.07
CA ALA A 1157 34.50 11.02 -40.87
C ALA A 1157 34.68 10.30 -39.53
N ALA A 1158 35.67 9.40 -39.46
CA ALA A 1158 35.97 8.66 -38.24
C ALA A 1158 36.28 9.59 -37.08
N ASN A 1159 35.63 9.36 -35.94
CA ASN A 1159 35.82 10.06 -34.65
C ASN A 1159 35.74 11.59 -34.70
N THR A 1160 35.10 12.15 -35.72
CA THR A 1160 34.94 13.60 -35.87
C THR A 1160 33.56 14.02 -35.41
N LEU A 1161 33.49 15.00 -34.50
CA LEU A 1161 32.22 15.61 -34.09
C LEU A 1161 31.70 16.51 -35.21
N VAL A 1162 30.48 16.26 -35.66
CA VAL A 1162 29.79 17.01 -36.71
C VAL A 1162 28.63 17.79 -36.09
N SER A 1163 28.63 19.12 -36.28
CA SER A 1163 27.60 20.04 -35.74
C SER A 1163 26.94 20.91 -36.82
N ARG A 1164 26.89 20.42 -38.07
CA ARG A 1164 26.30 21.11 -39.24
C ARG A 1164 24.79 20.90 -39.40
N TYR A 1165 24.20 20.02 -38.60
CA TYR A 1165 22.79 19.64 -38.73
C TYR A 1165 21.97 20.25 -37.60
N ALA A 1166 20.77 20.73 -37.88
CA ALA A 1166 19.81 21.19 -36.89
C ALA A 1166 18.38 20.81 -37.31
N VAL A 1167 17.47 20.65 -36.35
CA VAL A 1167 16.04 20.51 -36.63
C VAL A 1167 15.36 21.87 -36.46
N ASN A 1168 14.66 22.34 -37.49
CA ASN A 1168 13.87 23.56 -37.43
C ASN A 1168 12.38 23.21 -37.36
N PHE A 1169 11.74 23.52 -36.23
CA PHE A 1169 10.29 23.46 -36.05
C PHE A 1169 9.69 24.81 -36.38
N THR A 1170 8.96 24.92 -37.50
CA THR A 1170 8.47 26.20 -38.03
C THR A 1170 7.07 26.07 -38.63
N ARG A 1171 6.31 27.18 -38.63
CA ARG A 1171 5.05 27.31 -39.37
C ARG A 1171 5.21 27.85 -40.79
N GLN A 1172 6.40 28.34 -41.14
CA GLN A 1172 6.66 28.86 -42.46
C GLN A 1172 6.96 27.70 -43.41
N GLY A 1173 6.27 27.66 -44.54
CA GLY A 1173 6.64 26.76 -45.63
C GLY A 1173 8.04 27.14 -46.12
N VAL A 1174 9.05 26.37 -45.75
CA VAL A 1174 10.42 26.62 -46.20
C VAL A 1174 10.52 26.18 -47.66
N VAL A 1175 11.11 27.01 -48.52
CA VAL A 1175 11.34 26.65 -49.93
C VAL A 1175 12.27 25.44 -49.96
N LEU A 1176 11.70 24.26 -50.20
CA LEU A 1176 12.46 23.04 -50.46
C LEU A 1176 13.27 23.27 -51.74
N ALA A 1177 14.57 23.00 -51.70
CA ALA A 1177 15.54 23.45 -52.69
C ALA A 1177 15.05 23.34 -54.15
N THR A 1178 15.28 24.40 -54.93
CA THR A 1178 15.29 24.30 -56.41
C THR A 1178 16.52 23.49 -56.84
N ALA A 1179 16.43 22.81 -57.99
CA ALA A 1179 17.52 21.98 -58.48
C ALA A 1179 18.84 22.78 -58.58
N PRO A 1180 20.00 22.14 -58.36
CA PRO A 1180 21.30 22.82 -58.22
C PRO A 1180 21.58 23.82 -59.36
N ALA A 1181 22.21 24.96 -59.05
CA ALA A 1181 22.51 26.01 -60.04
C ALA A 1181 23.24 25.48 -61.29
N ALA A 1182 24.11 24.48 -61.14
CA ALA A 1182 24.79 23.81 -62.24
C ALA A 1182 23.85 23.06 -63.20
N LEU A 1183 22.76 22.47 -62.70
CA LEU A 1183 21.74 21.82 -63.54
C LEU A 1183 20.88 22.87 -64.26
N SER A 1184 20.76 24.05 -63.67
CA SER A 1184 20.11 25.20 -64.28
C SER A 1184 20.93 25.71 -65.48
N GLU A 1185 22.23 25.90 -65.36
CA GLU A 1185 23.03 26.43 -66.48
C GLU A 1185 23.01 25.56 -67.76
N LEU A 1186 22.70 24.26 -67.63
CA LEU A 1186 22.57 23.32 -68.75
C LEU A 1186 21.25 23.40 -69.53
N VAL A 1187 20.31 24.25 -69.09
CA VAL A 1187 19.00 24.42 -69.72
C VAL A 1187 18.87 25.85 -70.21
N SER A 1188 18.57 26.04 -71.49
CA SER A 1188 18.42 27.37 -72.10
C SER A 1188 17.24 27.44 -73.06
N LEU A 1189 16.78 28.66 -73.35
CA LEU A 1189 15.74 28.94 -74.35
C LEU A 1189 16.35 29.71 -75.52
N TYR A 1190 16.11 29.27 -76.74
CA TYR A 1190 16.65 29.90 -77.95
C TYR A 1190 15.66 29.85 -79.14
N PRO A 1191 15.47 30.96 -79.89
CA PRO A 1191 15.90 32.31 -79.55
C PRO A 1191 15.15 32.84 -78.32
N ASN A 1192 15.73 33.82 -77.62
CA ASN A 1192 15.10 34.49 -76.49
C ASN A 1192 15.70 35.90 -76.33
N PRO A 1193 15.02 36.97 -76.80
CA PRO A 1193 13.61 37.03 -77.15
C PRO A 1193 13.21 36.28 -78.42
N ALA A 1194 11.97 35.77 -78.49
CA ALA A 1194 11.40 35.03 -79.61
C ALA A 1194 10.08 35.67 -80.12
N HIS A 1195 9.74 35.42 -81.38
CA HIS A 1195 8.50 35.91 -82.01
C HIS A 1195 7.50 34.76 -82.19
N ASP A 1196 7.77 33.84 -83.13
CA ASP A 1196 6.80 32.79 -83.48
C ASP A 1196 7.03 31.45 -82.74
N ARG A 1197 8.29 31.16 -82.38
CA ARG A 1197 8.71 29.89 -81.75
C ARG A 1197 9.96 30.06 -80.89
N ALA A 1198 10.09 29.26 -79.84
CA ALA A 1198 11.33 29.13 -79.07
C ALA A 1198 11.62 27.66 -78.76
N THR A 1199 12.89 27.27 -78.73
CA THR A 1199 13.33 25.92 -78.37
C THR A 1199 13.89 25.92 -76.96
N LEU A 1200 13.33 25.07 -76.10
CA LEU A 1200 13.89 24.69 -74.83
C LEU A 1200 14.96 23.62 -75.05
N LEU A 1201 16.22 24.03 -74.95
CA LEU A 1201 17.38 23.17 -75.11
C LEU A 1201 17.61 22.38 -73.82
N LEU A 1202 17.67 21.05 -73.95
CA LEU A 1202 17.89 20.12 -72.85
C LEU A 1202 19.04 19.16 -73.17
N PRO A 1203 19.91 18.83 -72.20
CA PRO A 1203 20.87 17.73 -72.35
C PRO A 1203 20.15 16.39 -72.58
N PRO A 1204 20.77 15.42 -73.28
CA PRO A 1204 20.13 14.14 -73.60
C PRO A 1204 19.51 13.42 -72.39
N ALA A 1205 20.16 13.51 -71.23
CA ALA A 1205 19.70 12.90 -69.97
C ALA A 1205 18.39 13.49 -69.41
N LEU A 1206 17.99 14.70 -69.82
CA LEU A 1206 16.78 15.39 -69.33
C LEU A 1206 15.62 15.38 -70.34
N ARG A 1207 15.83 14.87 -71.56
CA ARG A 1207 14.81 14.89 -72.63
C ARG A 1207 13.67 13.89 -72.40
N SER A 1208 13.97 12.72 -71.85
CA SER A 1208 12.98 11.67 -71.52
C SER A 1208 12.16 11.95 -70.26
N ALA A 1209 12.69 12.75 -69.33
CA ALA A 1209 12.00 13.15 -68.10
C ALA A 1209 10.96 14.27 -68.31
N ALA A 1210 11.08 15.05 -69.39
CA ALA A 1210 10.26 16.23 -69.64
C ALA A 1210 9.02 15.98 -70.53
N THR A 1211 8.87 14.77 -71.10
CA THR A 1211 7.87 14.42 -72.14
C THR A 1211 6.39 14.47 -71.70
N GLY A 1212 6.08 14.87 -70.46
CA GLY A 1212 4.70 14.99 -69.97
C GLY A 1212 4.44 16.12 -68.98
N GLY A 1213 5.31 17.13 -68.85
CA GLY A 1213 5.18 18.10 -67.75
C GLY A 1213 5.81 19.48 -67.90
N ILE A 1214 6.26 19.89 -69.09
CA ILE A 1214 6.73 21.26 -69.30
C ILE A 1214 5.56 22.23 -69.14
N LYS A 1215 5.76 23.25 -68.31
CA LYS A 1215 4.75 24.25 -68.00
C LYS A 1215 5.19 25.62 -68.51
N VAL A 1216 4.39 26.26 -69.37
CA VAL A 1216 4.63 27.66 -69.77
C VAL A 1216 3.56 28.52 -69.11
N MET A 1217 3.99 29.56 -68.39
CA MET A 1217 3.13 30.45 -67.64
C MET A 1217 3.36 31.90 -68.05
N ASN A 1218 2.31 32.72 -68.09
CA ASN A 1218 2.46 34.16 -68.25
C ASN A 1218 2.97 34.82 -66.94
N ALA A 1219 3.24 36.13 -66.97
CA ALA A 1219 3.72 36.88 -65.81
C ALA A 1219 2.77 36.87 -64.59
N LEU A 1220 1.49 36.49 -64.78
CA LEU A 1220 0.49 36.34 -63.72
C LEU A 1220 0.38 34.91 -63.19
N GLY A 1221 1.23 33.98 -63.65
CA GLY A 1221 1.24 32.57 -63.24
C GLY A 1221 0.16 31.71 -63.92
N GLN A 1222 -0.55 32.22 -64.92
CA GLN A 1222 -1.57 31.46 -65.63
C GLN A 1222 -0.91 30.52 -66.66
N MET A 1223 -1.31 29.25 -66.61
CA MET A 1223 -0.80 28.17 -67.47
C MET A 1223 -1.29 28.28 -68.91
N LEU A 1224 -0.37 28.23 -69.86
CA LEU A 1224 -0.68 28.08 -71.28
C LEU A 1224 -0.97 26.60 -71.64
N PRO A 1225 -1.76 26.34 -72.70
CA PRO A 1225 -2.07 24.97 -73.13
C PRO A 1225 -0.83 24.15 -73.46
N ALA A 1226 -0.77 22.90 -72.98
CA ALA A 1226 0.35 21.98 -73.20
C ALA A 1226 0.56 21.62 -74.68
N SER A 1227 -0.46 21.78 -75.53
CA SER A 1227 -0.39 21.53 -76.97
C SER A 1227 0.60 22.42 -77.72
N ARG A 1228 1.09 23.49 -77.09
CA ARG A 1228 2.10 24.41 -77.67
C ARG A 1228 3.53 23.92 -77.47
N CYS A 1229 3.78 22.78 -76.81
CA CYS A 1229 5.13 22.24 -76.60
C CYS A 1229 5.27 20.89 -77.30
N THR A 1230 6.17 20.76 -78.27
CA THR A 1230 6.41 19.53 -79.03
C THR A 1230 7.88 19.06 -78.91
N PRO A 1231 8.16 17.75 -78.88
CA PRO A 1231 9.54 17.27 -78.82
C PRO A 1231 10.35 17.63 -80.07
N SER A 1232 11.64 17.94 -79.91
CA SER A 1232 12.60 18.18 -80.99
C SER A 1232 13.92 17.43 -80.76
N SER A 1233 14.82 17.41 -81.75
CA SER A 1233 16.11 16.70 -81.67
C SER A 1233 17.04 17.22 -80.55
N GLU A 1234 16.86 18.48 -80.12
CA GLU A 1234 17.70 19.14 -79.12
C GLU A 1234 16.97 19.43 -77.79
N GLY A 1235 15.67 19.12 -77.70
CA GLY A 1235 14.85 19.36 -76.52
C GLY A 1235 13.36 19.44 -76.87
N PHE A 1236 12.72 20.59 -76.61
CA PHE A 1236 11.31 20.82 -76.92
C PHE A 1236 11.10 22.17 -77.62
N GLU A 1237 10.28 22.21 -78.65
CA GLU A 1237 9.87 23.43 -79.35
C GLU A 1237 8.57 23.97 -78.72
N ILE A 1238 8.51 25.28 -78.52
CA ILE A 1238 7.41 26.01 -77.90
C ILE A 1238 6.82 26.96 -78.93
N GLU A 1239 5.54 26.78 -79.27
CA GLU A 1239 4.78 27.60 -80.21
C GLU A 1239 4.27 28.88 -79.54
N LEU A 1240 4.76 30.03 -80.02
CA LEU A 1240 4.50 31.35 -79.44
C LEU A 1240 3.56 32.20 -80.29
N ALA A 1241 3.21 31.74 -81.50
CA ALA A 1241 2.27 32.42 -82.37
C ALA A 1241 0.92 32.70 -81.66
N GLY A 1242 0.50 33.96 -81.72
CA GLY A 1242 -0.73 34.45 -81.09
C GLY A 1242 -0.64 34.74 -79.60
N LEU A 1243 0.54 34.62 -78.97
CA LEU A 1243 0.76 35.11 -77.60
C LEU A 1243 1.03 36.62 -77.62
N ALA A 1244 0.57 37.33 -76.59
CA ALA A 1244 0.86 38.75 -76.44
C ALA A 1244 2.36 38.96 -76.14
N PRO A 1245 2.98 40.05 -76.66
CA PRO A 1245 4.34 40.39 -76.30
C PRO A 1245 4.49 40.56 -74.78
N GLY A 1246 5.48 39.90 -74.17
CA GLY A 1246 5.62 39.87 -72.72
C GLY A 1246 6.60 38.82 -72.20
N ILE A 1247 6.72 38.75 -70.87
CA ILE A 1247 7.59 37.78 -70.18
C ILE A 1247 6.76 36.58 -69.74
N TYR A 1248 7.28 35.39 -70.05
CA TYR A 1248 6.73 34.10 -69.69
C TYR A 1248 7.77 33.28 -68.90
N ILE A 1249 7.30 32.30 -68.13
CA ILE A 1249 8.15 31.37 -67.36
C ILE A 1249 7.91 29.96 -67.88
N VAL A 1250 8.98 29.30 -68.33
CA VAL A 1250 8.99 27.88 -68.73
C VAL A 1250 9.55 27.07 -67.58
N GLN A 1251 8.77 26.15 -67.02
CA GLN A 1251 9.15 25.30 -65.90
C GLN A 1251 9.21 23.83 -66.31
N ILE A 1252 10.25 23.13 -65.83
CA ILE A 1252 10.52 21.72 -66.11
C ILE A 1252 10.57 20.96 -64.78
N PRO A 1253 9.73 19.94 -64.59
CA PRO A 1253 9.83 19.07 -63.42
C PRO A 1253 11.07 18.16 -63.55
N THR A 1254 11.89 18.08 -62.50
CA THR A 1254 13.01 17.13 -62.41
C THR A 1254 12.99 16.41 -61.06
N ALA A 1255 13.66 15.25 -60.97
CA ALA A 1255 13.82 14.51 -59.72
C ALA A 1255 14.57 15.31 -58.63
N ALA A 1256 15.28 16.38 -59.00
CA ALA A 1256 15.99 17.28 -58.07
C ALA A 1256 15.20 18.57 -57.73
N GLY A 1257 13.94 18.68 -58.16
CA GLY A 1257 13.10 19.87 -58.03
C GLY A 1257 12.81 20.55 -59.37
N PRO A 1258 11.85 21.48 -59.46
CA PRO A 1258 11.52 22.15 -60.71
C PRO A 1258 12.60 23.16 -61.14
N LEU A 1259 12.91 23.19 -62.44
CA LEU A 1259 13.78 24.18 -63.08
C LEU A 1259 12.93 25.21 -63.84
N SER A 1260 13.21 26.51 -63.70
CA SER A 1260 12.43 27.58 -64.34
C SER A 1260 13.29 28.51 -65.20
N ARG A 1261 12.86 28.82 -66.43
CA ARG A 1261 13.50 29.77 -67.36
C ARG A 1261 12.58 30.89 -67.77
N ARG A 1262 13.12 32.09 -67.85
CA ARG A 1262 12.44 33.27 -68.38
C ARG A 1262 12.44 33.24 -69.90
N LEU A 1263 11.28 33.29 -70.53
CA LEU A 1263 11.09 33.45 -71.97
C LEU A 1263 10.53 34.85 -72.25
N VAL A 1264 11.10 35.57 -73.22
CA VAL A 1264 10.60 36.87 -73.66
C VAL A 1264 9.97 36.69 -75.05
N VAL A 1265 8.69 36.98 -75.17
CA VAL A 1265 7.94 36.96 -76.44
C VAL A 1265 7.81 38.40 -76.92
N LYS A 1266 8.10 38.66 -78.19
CA LYS A 1266 8.08 40.01 -78.78
C LYS A 1266 7.05 40.18 -79.88
#